data_AF-A0A2V8SS09-F1
#
_entry.id   AF-A0A2V8SS09-F1
#
_cell.length_a   1.000
_cell.length_b   1.000
_cell.length_c   1.000
_cell.angle_alpha   90.00
_cell.angle_beta   90.00
_cell.angle_gamma   90.00
#
_symmetry.space_group_name_H-M   'P 1'
#
loop_
_entity.id
_entity.type
_entity.pdbx_description
1 polymer ?
#
loop_
_entity_poly.entity_id
_entity_poly.type
_entity_poly.pdbx_seq_one_letter_code
_entity_poly.pdbx_strand_id
1 'polypeptide(L)'
;MSSQSNKKRRAAVPLPGTTRGTGGPTGPAAPSGEGARPARRWRSAAVVVLAAGIAILGARLGTVRVAQGERIFRRAFGGAAVRLAPGRHLALPFVYAIERLPAGGVRVEGSLPVRSREGVSLEVPFEVTGEIGDAAFAALPLRDRAGQDGPAESLIRSLASERIRGWGEGASGETLILGIGARAIESEVRVRLEERGFESVVVRLDRARGPAELIASITSRALRERTVATGAKIAILGLDGADWQILDPLLEKGQLPNLARLKSRGAWGNLKSMYPMLSPLLWTSIATGEPPEKHGIIDFLAKDAQTGRSVPVTSRWRKVKALWNIFTDAGRSSAFVAWWATYPAEPVLGHMVSDWVAYSLFGLDPTSAGGTGMTYPPGYFEEIRPKIVDDGSIPLAEIQRFVRVSPAEFAGFREKIREDSKGAYRLPVNHLTKILASARSYQAIGLDILTRGQPDLFSIYYEGIDEVCHRFAHYMPPKMGMVSPEEYGKYSDAVFAYYRYQDRLLGQVLARLAPDTTVMVLSDHGFRNGSDRPPNDPPYIEGKPGLWHRRYGILILAGPPIRPGRLDTTALLDIAPTALYLAGLPVAEDMPGRVVLEAIDVRFKARFPPRSIPSYEGSGQSAEPGRDLLAESGANAEMMEKLHSLGYIGDPAAPAGGPAAPEAASPAAGGGEEQKLLTGHLNEAGILIKNKEYDKAEEAISRALKIDPHYTPALLLTVQINAEQKRYAPAIETARQVIEAGPEAEPGLYLQLGRIYAESGRTDEGLAYLGRLEGDHPQMAEIHSALGTIRLKRQESDAAEKELLEALRLNPALGDPLTELHKIYQGTERVLSLEPLVRKGLAINEKSVIHHNWMGFIHEWKKELPQAEAEFHRAV
;
A
#
# COMPACT_ATOMS: atom_id res chain seq x y z
N MET A 1 25.43 -63.66 -14.28
CA MET A 1 26.79 -63.33 -13.79
C MET A 1 26.63 -62.12 -12.86
N SER A 2 26.80 -62.27 -11.55
CA SER A 2 28.08 -62.22 -10.80
C SER A 2 28.55 -60.77 -10.54
N SER A 3 28.87 -60.32 -9.31
CA SER A 3 28.81 -61.00 -8.00
C SER A 3 29.05 -60.04 -6.81
N GLN A 4 28.45 -60.33 -5.64
CA GLN A 4 28.88 -59.98 -4.26
C GLN A 4 29.02 -58.47 -3.87
N SER A 5 28.22 -57.95 -2.92
CA SER A 5 28.38 -57.98 -1.43
C SER A 5 29.16 -56.76 -0.88
N ASN A 6 28.94 -56.23 0.34
CA ASN A 6 28.65 -56.92 1.61
C ASN A 6 28.02 -55.98 2.69
N LYS A 7 26.99 -56.46 3.42
CA LYS A 7 26.70 -56.23 4.88
C LYS A 7 26.48 -54.75 5.39
N LYS A 8 25.63 -54.48 6.40
CA LYS A 8 24.94 -55.32 7.40
C LYS A 8 23.70 -54.60 8.02
N ARG A 9 22.50 -55.23 7.92
CA ARG A 9 21.41 -55.43 8.93
C ARG A 9 20.80 -54.24 9.74
N ARG A 10 19.54 -54.25 10.23
CA ARG A 10 18.22 -54.95 10.02
C ARG A 10 17.22 -54.20 10.98
N ALA A 11 15.97 -53.83 10.65
CA ALA A 11 14.74 -54.62 10.36
C ALA A 11 14.29 -55.58 11.50
N ALA A 12 13.00 -55.71 11.92
CA ALA A 12 11.75 -54.94 11.69
C ALA A 12 10.62 -55.39 12.68
N VAL A 13 9.48 -54.67 12.68
CA VAL A 13 8.16 -54.87 13.34
C VAL A 13 7.61 -56.32 13.16
N PRO A 14 6.96 -57.02 14.15
CA PRO A 14 5.55 -56.75 14.60
C PRO A 14 5.10 -57.16 16.04
N LEU A 15 3.79 -56.95 16.30
CA LEU A 15 2.89 -57.46 17.38
C LEU A 15 2.77 -59.01 17.37
N PRO A 16 2.10 -59.75 18.32
CA PRO A 16 0.98 -59.33 19.22
C PRO A 16 0.87 -60.00 20.64
N GLY A 17 -0.22 -59.69 21.38
CA GLY A 17 -1.17 -60.69 21.92
C GLY A 17 -0.87 -61.55 23.18
N THR A 18 -1.28 -61.04 24.36
CA THR A 18 -1.87 -61.73 25.54
C THR A 18 -1.85 -63.27 25.72
N THR A 19 -1.48 -63.76 26.93
CA THR A 19 -2.33 -64.63 27.81
C THR A 19 -1.73 -64.85 29.22
N ARG A 20 -2.48 -65.53 30.12
CA ARG A 20 -2.16 -65.84 31.54
C ARG A 20 -1.63 -67.28 31.74
N GLY A 21 -0.91 -67.54 32.83
CA GLY A 21 -0.61 -68.89 33.35
C GLY A 21 -0.04 -68.86 34.79
N THR A 22 -0.26 -69.89 35.59
CA THR A 22 0.05 -69.94 37.04
C THR A 22 0.88 -71.16 37.45
N GLY A 23 1.75 -71.03 38.46
CA GLY A 23 2.41 -72.18 39.11
C GLY A 23 3.36 -71.81 40.26
N GLY A 24 3.50 -72.73 41.22
CA GLY A 24 4.52 -72.82 42.30
C GLY A 24 4.64 -74.30 42.69
N PRO A 25 5.01 -74.70 43.93
CA PRO A 25 5.75 -73.99 45.01
C PRO A 25 6.91 -74.86 45.62
N THR A 26 7.65 -74.34 46.61
CA THR A 26 8.30 -75.10 47.74
C THR A 26 9.03 -74.15 48.73
N GLY A 27 9.26 -74.59 49.99
CA GLY A 27 10.06 -73.90 51.04
C GLY A 27 11.24 -74.78 51.53
N PRO A 28 11.74 -74.73 52.80
CA PRO A 28 11.31 -73.94 53.98
C PRO A 28 12.48 -73.39 54.89
N ALA A 29 12.18 -73.04 56.16
CA ALA A 29 13.04 -72.91 57.38
C ALA A 29 13.33 -71.49 58.00
N ALA A 30 13.61 -71.46 59.32
CA ALA A 30 13.74 -70.31 60.27
C ALA A 30 14.54 -70.75 61.55
N PRO A 31 14.71 -70.02 62.70
CA PRO A 31 14.37 -68.63 63.16
C PRO A 31 15.68 -67.81 63.47
N SER A 32 16.00 -67.03 64.54
CA SER A 32 15.48 -66.47 65.84
C SER A 32 16.50 -65.40 66.35
N GLY A 33 16.35 -64.54 67.39
CA GLY A 33 15.27 -64.19 68.35
C GLY A 33 15.80 -63.48 69.64
N GLU A 34 15.07 -62.49 70.19
CA GLU A 34 15.26 -61.75 71.50
C GLU A 34 16.55 -60.89 71.71
N GLY A 35 16.63 -59.78 72.48
CA GLY A 35 15.75 -59.01 73.40
C GLY A 35 16.49 -57.72 73.90
N ALA A 36 16.17 -56.94 74.97
CA ALA A 36 15.01 -56.85 75.88
C ALA A 36 15.05 -55.60 76.86
N ARG A 37 13.96 -54.79 76.96
CA ARG A 37 13.52 -53.92 78.12
C ARG A 37 14.22 -52.51 78.39
N PRO A 38 13.98 -51.75 79.51
CA PRO A 38 13.05 -50.59 79.51
C PRO A 38 13.41 -49.31 80.37
N ALA A 39 12.60 -48.21 80.34
CA ALA A 39 12.44 -47.27 81.49
C ALA A 39 11.24 -46.28 81.39
N ARG A 40 10.82 -45.73 82.55
CA ARG A 40 9.85 -44.59 82.76
C ARG A 40 10.63 -43.23 82.88
N ARG A 41 10.09 -42.02 83.11
CA ARG A 41 8.78 -41.52 83.66
C ARG A 41 8.54 -40.03 83.30
N TRP A 42 7.35 -39.50 83.60
CA TRP A 42 6.91 -38.11 83.33
C TRP A 42 7.47 -37.04 84.29
N ARG A 43 7.61 -35.79 83.79
CA ARG A 43 7.19 -34.52 84.45
C ARG A 43 7.47 -33.29 83.56
N SER A 44 6.45 -32.47 83.23
CA SER A 44 6.51 -31.00 82.92
C SER A 44 5.22 -30.46 82.27
N ALA A 45 4.06 -30.59 82.91
CA ALA A 45 2.76 -30.17 82.33
C ALA A 45 2.48 -28.65 82.37
N ALA A 46 3.34 -27.84 83.02
CA ALA A 46 3.06 -26.43 83.30
C ALA A 46 3.55 -25.43 82.23
N VAL A 47 4.45 -25.83 81.32
CA VAL A 47 5.11 -24.90 80.37
C VAL A 47 4.37 -24.81 79.03
N VAL A 48 3.70 -25.88 78.61
CA VAL A 48 3.13 -26.01 77.25
C VAL A 48 1.97 -25.04 77.00
N VAL A 49 1.16 -24.74 78.02
CA VAL A 49 0.01 -23.81 77.88
C VAL A 49 0.48 -22.38 77.61
N LEU A 50 1.57 -21.95 78.24
CA LEU A 50 2.16 -20.62 78.00
C LEU A 50 2.86 -20.56 76.64
N ALA A 51 3.53 -21.66 76.22
CA ALA A 51 4.16 -21.77 74.92
C ALA A 51 3.15 -21.75 73.76
N ALA A 52 1.96 -22.36 73.92
CA ALA A 52 0.93 -22.36 72.89
C ALA A 52 0.41 -20.95 72.54
N GLY A 53 0.25 -20.08 73.55
CA GLY A 53 -0.15 -18.68 73.33
C GLY A 53 0.90 -17.85 72.57
N ILE A 54 2.19 -18.17 72.75
CA ILE A 54 3.31 -17.46 72.11
C ILE A 54 3.62 -18.03 70.73
N ALA A 55 3.46 -19.34 70.51
CA ALA A 55 3.70 -19.98 69.21
C ALA A 55 2.73 -19.50 68.12
N ILE A 56 1.47 -19.22 68.47
CA ILE A 56 0.48 -18.63 67.54
C ILE A 56 0.89 -17.19 67.17
N LEU A 57 1.58 -16.47 68.05
CA LEU A 57 2.08 -15.12 67.81
C LEU A 57 3.29 -15.09 66.83
N GLY A 58 3.88 -16.25 66.52
CA GLY A 58 4.92 -16.40 65.49
C GLY A 58 4.42 -16.25 64.04
N ALA A 59 3.11 -16.17 63.83
CA ALA A 59 2.52 -15.91 62.51
C ALA A 59 2.82 -14.46 62.06
N ARG A 60 3.89 -14.29 61.27
CA ARG A 60 4.44 -13.03 60.70
C ARG A 60 3.54 -11.79 60.87
N LEU A 61 3.71 -11.11 62.00
CA LEU A 61 3.09 -9.82 62.29
C LEU A 61 3.66 -8.73 61.37
N GLY A 62 3.04 -8.57 60.20
CA GLY A 62 3.41 -7.54 59.24
C GLY A 62 3.02 -6.14 59.72
N THR A 63 3.67 -5.12 59.17
CA THR A 63 3.10 -3.75 59.18
C THR A 63 2.85 -3.31 57.75
N VAL A 64 1.65 -2.81 57.48
CA VAL A 64 1.29 -2.18 56.21
C VAL A 64 1.46 -0.68 56.39
N ARG A 65 2.42 -0.11 55.65
CA ARG A 65 2.49 1.34 55.46
C ARG A 65 1.45 1.76 54.44
N VAL A 66 0.68 2.78 54.77
CA VAL A 66 -0.28 3.46 53.91
C VAL A 66 0.28 4.87 53.68
N ALA A 67 0.62 5.20 52.44
CA ALA A 67 1.06 6.53 52.04
C ALA A 67 -0.12 7.49 51.87
N GLN A 68 0.18 8.79 51.81
CA GLN A 68 -0.83 9.82 51.55
C GLN A 68 -1.40 9.63 50.13
N GLY A 69 -2.73 9.50 50.02
CA GLY A 69 -3.42 9.21 48.76
C GLY A 69 -3.71 7.72 48.49
N GLU A 70 -2.99 6.78 49.11
CA GLU A 70 -3.26 5.34 48.88
C GLU A 70 -4.67 4.93 49.34
N ARG A 71 -5.28 3.98 48.61
CA ARG A 71 -6.63 3.45 48.85
C ARG A 71 -6.53 2.01 49.34
N ILE A 72 -6.14 1.85 50.61
CA ILE A 72 -5.94 0.55 51.26
C ILE A 72 -7.06 0.30 52.26
N PHE A 73 -7.63 -0.89 52.23
CA PHE A 73 -8.74 -1.31 53.08
C PHE A 73 -8.33 -2.52 53.91
N ARG A 74 -8.89 -2.64 55.13
CA ARG A 74 -8.89 -3.89 55.91
C ARG A 74 -10.31 -4.46 55.93
N ARG A 75 -10.45 -5.78 55.84
CA ARG A 75 -11.75 -6.47 55.90
C ARG A 75 -11.68 -7.69 56.82
N ALA A 76 -12.43 -7.67 57.91
CA ALA A 76 -12.56 -8.83 58.80
C ALA A 76 -13.37 -9.94 58.12
N PHE A 77 -13.18 -11.20 58.52
CA PHE A 77 -14.00 -12.31 58.02
C PHE A 77 -15.49 -12.07 58.35
N GLY A 78 -16.32 -11.97 57.31
CA GLY A 78 -17.75 -11.65 57.42
C GLY A 78 -18.08 -10.17 57.66
N GLY A 79 -17.10 -9.27 57.67
CA GLY A 79 -17.28 -7.83 57.88
C GLY A 79 -17.19 -6.98 56.61
N ALA A 80 -17.69 -5.74 56.70
CA ALA A 80 -17.44 -4.71 55.69
C ALA A 80 -15.95 -4.31 55.64
N ALA A 81 -15.49 -3.83 54.50
CA ALA A 81 -14.15 -3.23 54.39
C ALA A 81 -14.13 -1.82 54.99
N VAL A 82 -13.00 -1.49 55.63
CA VAL A 82 -12.76 -0.18 56.26
C VAL A 82 -11.46 0.38 55.69
N ARG A 83 -11.52 1.58 55.09
CA ARG A 83 -10.33 2.27 54.57
C ARG A 83 -9.37 2.61 55.71
N LEU A 84 -8.08 2.37 55.49
CA LEU A 84 -7.00 2.73 56.41
C LEU A 84 -6.57 4.18 56.14
N ALA A 85 -6.42 4.96 57.21
CA ALA A 85 -5.81 6.29 57.14
C ALA A 85 -4.29 6.18 56.82
N PRO A 86 -3.64 7.23 56.27
CA PRO A 86 -2.20 7.26 56.09
C PRO A 86 -1.44 6.98 57.41
N GLY A 87 -0.39 6.16 57.36
CA GLY A 87 0.34 5.74 58.56
C GLY A 87 0.94 4.34 58.46
N ARG A 88 1.21 3.71 59.62
CA ARG A 88 1.63 2.29 59.71
C ARG A 88 0.58 1.53 60.51
N HIS A 89 -0.02 0.51 59.89
CA HIS A 89 -1.02 -0.35 60.51
C HIS A 89 -0.44 -1.74 60.74
N LEU A 90 -0.87 -2.41 61.80
CA LEU A 90 -0.59 -3.83 62.00
C LEU A 90 -1.34 -4.65 60.94
N ALA A 91 -0.74 -5.76 60.49
CA ALA A 91 -1.39 -6.74 59.63
C ALA A 91 -1.52 -8.08 60.36
N LEU A 92 -2.76 -8.46 60.68
CA LEU A 92 -3.13 -9.74 61.28
C LEU A 92 -3.83 -10.61 60.21
N PRO A 93 -3.08 -11.35 59.36
CA PRO A 93 -3.64 -12.03 58.19
C PRO A 93 -4.64 -13.16 58.53
N PHE A 94 -4.68 -13.59 59.80
CA PHE A 94 -5.64 -14.55 60.34
C PHE A 94 -6.90 -13.89 60.96
N VAL A 95 -6.99 -12.56 60.98
CA VAL A 95 -8.14 -11.79 61.48
C VAL A 95 -8.81 -10.96 60.39
N TYR A 96 -8.02 -10.34 59.51
CA TYR A 96 -8.52 -9.54 58.39
C TYR A 96 -7.63 -9.63 57.15
N ALA A 97 -8.27 -9.57 55.98
CA ALA A 97 -7.62 -9.33 54.71
C ALA A 97 -7.18 -7.85 54.61
N ILE A 98 -6.14 -7.59 53.82
CA ILE A 98 -5.74 -6.25 53.38
C ILE A 98 -5.94 -6.18 51.87
N GLU A 99 -6.76 -5.25 51.43
CA GLU A 99 -7.14 -5.04 50.04
C GLU A 99 -6.53 -3.69 49.57
N ARG A 100 -5.83 -3.69 48.44
CA ARG A 100 -5.25 -2.48 47.82
C ARG A 100 -6.03 -2.16 46.55
N LEU A 101 -6.66 -1.00 46.50
CA LEU A 101 -7.22 -0.44 45.27
C LEU A 101 -6.14 0.47 44.64
N PRO A 102 -5.68 0.21 43.40
CA PRO A 102 -4.64 1.01 42.75
C PRO A 102 -5.00 2.50 42.62
N ALA A 103 -3.97 3.32 42.41
CA ALA A 103 -4.10 4.75 42.13
C ALA A 103 -4.42 4.98 40.63
N GLY A 104 -5.65 4.62 40.24
CA GLY A 104 -6.19 4.72 38.89
C GLY A 104 -7.39 3.79 38.72
N GLY A 105 -8.03 3.84 37.54
CA GLY A 105 -9.11 2.92 37.19
C GLY A 105 -8.70 1.44 37.23
N VAL A 106 -9.64 0.58 37.63
CA VAL A 106 -9.49 -0.88 37.59
C VAL A 106 -9.58 -1.32 36.12
N ARG A 107 -8.58 -2.08 35.66
CA ARG A 107 -8.50 -2.63 34.30
C ARG A 107 -8.51 -4.15 34.36
N VAL A 108 -9.43 -4.77 33.63
CA VAL A 108 -9.52 -6.22 33.46
C VAL A 108 -9.49 -6.55 31.98
N GLU A 109 -8.53 -7.37 31.60
CA GLU A 109 -8.47 -8.00 30.30
C GLU A 109 -8.70 -9.51 30.45
N GLY A 110 -9.13 -10.14 29.36
CA GLY A 110 -9.24 -11.59 29.28
C GLY A 110 -9.71 -12.07 27.93
N SER A 111 -9.81 -13.39 27.81
CA SER A 111 -10.55 -14.08 26.75
C SER A 111 -11.50 -15.07 27.40
N LEU A 112 -12.66 -15.27 26.79
CA LEU A 112 -13.71 -16.15 27.29
C LEU A 112 -14.11 -17.18 26.24
N PRO A 113 -14.03 -18.49 26.57
CA PRO A 113 -14.63 -19.51 25.74
C PRO A 113 -16.14 -19.32 25.72
N VAL A 114 -16.67 -19.13 24.51
CA VAL A 114 -18.10 -19.12 24.20
C VAL A 114 -18.40 -20.29 23.27
N ARG A 115 -19.66 -20.73 23.26
CA ARG A 115 -20.14 -21.73 22.32
C ARG A 115 -21.38 -21.20 21.63
N SER A 116 -21.34 -21.12 20.30
CA SER A 116 -22.49 -20.66 19.52
C SER A 116 -23.69 -21.60 19.68
N ARG A 117 -24.87 -21.10 19.32
CA ARG A 117 -26.11 -21.89 19.21
C ARG A 117 -25.96 -23.14 18.32
N GLU A 118 -25.13 -23.10 17.29
CA GLU A 118 -24.82 -24.26 16.43
C GLU A 118 -23.72 -25.18 16.99
N GLY A 119 -23.23 -24.89 18.21
CA GLY A 119 -22.23 -25.69 18.91
C GLY A 119 -20.77 -25.35 18.59
N VAL A 120 -20.51 -24.27 17.82
CA VAL A 120 -19.17 -23.80 17.43
C VAL A 120 -18.46 -23.20 18.65
N SER A 121 -17.29 -23.72 19.02
CA SER A 121 -16.48 -23.15 20.10
C SER A 121 -15.60 -22.00 19.58
N LEU A 122 -15.65 -20.85 20.25
CA LEU A 122 -14.89 -19.64 19.95
C LEU A 122 -14.38 -19.01 21.25
N GLU A 123 -13.44 -18.07 21.14
CA GLU A 123 -12.87 -17.29 22.24
C GLU A 123 -13.18 -15.80 22.01
N VAL A 124 -13.90 -15.15 22.92
CA VAL A 124 -14.18 -13.70 22.83
C VAL A 124 -13.22 -12.94 23.76
N PRO A 125 -12.27 -12.16 23.21
CA PRO A 125 -11.42 -11.30 24.01
C PRO A 125 -12.18 -10.05 24.45
N PHE A 126 -11.87 -9.53 25.64
CA PHE A 126 -12.54 -8.36 26.19
C PHE A 126 -11.59 -7.50 27.04
N GLU A 127 -11.85 -6.20 27.02
CA GLU A 127 -11.23 -5.20 27.89
C GLU A 127 -12.36 -4.47 28.66
N VAL A 128 -12.19 -4.31 29.97
CA VAL A 128 -13.02 -3.42 30.79
C VAL A 128 -12.11 -2.51 31.60
N THR A 129 -12.35 -1.20 31.55
CA THR A 129 -11.76 -0.23 32.47
C THR A 129 -12.85 0.56 33.17
N GLY A 130 -12.72 0.79 34.48
CA GLY A 130 -13.64 1.65 35.23
C GLY A 130 -13.05 2.07 36.57
N GLU A 131 -13.36 3.28 37.01
CA GLU A 131 -13.03 3.74 38.36
C GLU A 131 -14.09 3.22 39.35
N ILE A 132 -13.77 3.15 40.64
CA ILE A 132 -14.73 2.73 41.68
C ILE A 132 -14.54 3.57 42.94
N GLY A 133 -15.63 4.08 43.50
CA GLY A 133 -15.64 4.87 44.74
C GLY A 133 -15.31 4.05 45.99
N ASP A 134 -14.82 4.70 47.06
CA ASP A 134 -14.43 4.00 48.30
C ASP A 134 -15.58 3.21 48.94
N ALA A 135 -16.79 3.76 48.92
CA ALA A 135 -17.99 3.11 49.48
C ALA A 135 -18.43 1.89 48.63
N ALA A 136 -18.39 2.02 47.30
CA ALA A 136 -18.69 0.94 46.37
C ALA A 136 -17.68 -0.21 46.51
N PHE A 137 -16.39 0.09 46.54
CA PHE A 137 -15.33 -0.90 46.77
C PHE A 137 -15.48 -1.59 48.14
N ALA A 138 -15.83 -0.84 49.18
CA ALA A 138 -16.06 -1.39 50.51
C ALA A 138 -17.25 -2.36 50.57
N ALA A 139 -18.28 -2.14 49.74
CA ALA A 139 -19.46 -2.99 49.62
C ALA A 139 -19.23 -4.29 48.80
N LEU A 140 -18.10 -4.42 48.10
CA LEU A 140 -17.80 -5.64 47.33
C LEU A 140 -17.66 -6.88 48.23
N PRO A 141 -18.02 -8.08 47.73
CA PRO A 141 -17.85 -9.34 48.46
C PRO A 141 -16.37 -9.72 48.63
N LEU A 142 -16.09 -10.60 49.59
CA LEU A 142 -14.75 -11.17 49.82
C LEU A 142 -14.27 -11.96 48.59
N ARG A 143 -12.96 -11.84 48.32
CA ARG A 143 -12.22 -12.56 47.27
C ARG A 143 -12.55 -14.05 47.23
N ASP A 144 -12.95 -14.54 46.06
CA ASP A 144 -13.09 -15.97 45.81
C ASP A 144 -11.72 -16.67 45.81
N ARG A 145 -11.65 -17.86 46.39
CA ARG A 145 -10.40 -18.50 46.87
C ARG A 145 -9.46 -19.01 45.78
N ALA A 146 -9.84 -18.91 44.51
CA ALA A 146 -9.10 -19.48 43.38
C ALA A 146 -8.31 -18.47 42.52
N GLY A 147 -8.59 -17.17 42.60
CA GLY A 147 -8.02 -16.15 41.69
C GLY A 147 -6.79 -15.41 42.22
N GLN A 148 -5.93 -14.92 41.32
CA GLN A 148 -4.90 -13.91 41.65
C GLN A 148 -5.50 -12.50 41.81
N ASP A 149 -6.60 -12.24 41.09
CA ASP A 149 -7.36 -10.99 41.00
C ASP A 149 -7.88 -10.46 42.36
N GLY A 150 -8.13 -9.15 42.41
CA GLY A 150 -8.79 -8.46 43.53
C GLY A 150 -10.33 -8.47 43.45
N PRO A 151 -11.02 -7.86 44.44
CA PRO A 151 -12.49 -7.90 44.53
C PRO A 151 -13.20 -7.19 43.37
N ALA A 152 -12.66 -6.06 42.89
CA ALA A 152 -13.25 -5.28 41.81
C ALA A 152 -13.04 -5.97 40.45
N GLU A 153 -11.83 -6.47 40.24
CA GLU A 153 -11.40 -7.25 39.09
C GLU A 153 -12.24 -8.53 38.94
N SER A 154 -12.48 -9.23 40.06
CA SER A 154 -13.33 -10.42 40.12
C SER A 154 -14.80 -10.12 39.76
N LEU A 155 -15.37 -9.01 40.26
CA LEU A 155 -16.74 -8.61 39.92
C LEU A 155 -16.86 -8.24 38.43
N ILE A 156 -15.91 -7.46 37.90
CA ILE A 156 -15.84 -7.14 36.46
C ILE A 156 -15.77 -8.42 35.63
N ARG A 157 -14.84 -9.33 35.96
CA ARG A 157 -14.67 -10.61 35.23
C ARG A 157 -15.94 -11.46 35.30
N SER A 158 -16.64 -11.48 36.44
CA SER A 158 -17.90 -12.19 36.62
C SER A 158 -19.03 -11.64 35.75
N LEU A 159 -19.29 -10.32 35.81
CA LEU A 159 -20.35 -9.66 35.04
C LEU A 159 -20.10 -9.73 33.53
N ALA A 160 -18.85 -9.54 33.10
CA ALA A 160 -18.45 -9.74 31.70
C ALA A 160 -18.67 -11.21 31.28
N SER A 161 -18.24 -12.18 32.09
CA SER A 161 -18.40 -13.61 31.78
C SER A 161 -19.86 -14.03 31.62
N GLU A 162 -20.76 -13.53 32.47
CA GLU A 162 -22.20 -13.83 32.39
C GLU A 162 -22.80 -13.34 31.06
N ARG A 163 -22.56 -12.06 30.73
CA ARG A 163 -23.14 -11.41 29.54
C ARG A 163 -22.53 -11.94 28.24
N ILE A 164 -21.22 -12.13 28.19
CA ILE A 164 -20.49 -12.62 27.00
C ILE A 164 -20.86 -14.09 26.70
N ARG A 165 -21.03 -14.95 27.72
CA ARG A 165 -21.49 -16.33 27.50
C ARG A 165 -22.95 -16.40 27.05
N GLY A 166 -23.83 -15.59 27.65
CA GLY A 166 -25.23 -15.50 27.22
C GLY A 166 -25.38 -15.02 25.77
N TRP A 167 -24.55 -14.07 25.33
CA TRP A 167 -24.44 -13.71 23.91
C TRP A 167 -23.97 -14.90 23.06
N GLY A 168 -22.93 -15.60 23.50
CA GLY A 168 -22.45 -16.85 22.91
C GLY A 168 -23.56 -17.86 22.62
N GLU A 169 -24.29 -18.26 23.65
CA GLU A 169 -25.31 -19.31 23.58
C GLU A 169 -26.52 -18.92 22.69
N GLY A 170 -26.87 -17.63 22.64
CA GLY A 170 -27.97 -17.12 21.81
C GLY A 170 -27.57 -16.83 20.34
N ALA A 171 -26.31 -16.50 20.09
CA ALA A 171 -25.80 -16.07 18.79
C ALA A 171 -25.40 -17.25 17.88
N SER A 172 -25.39 -17.00 16.56
CA SER A 172 -24.77 -17.94 15.62
C SER A 172 -23.24 -17.79 15.59
N GLY A 173 -22.54 -18.80 15.07
CA GLY A 173 -21.10 -18.71 14.82
C GLY A 173 -20.71 -17.50 13.96
N GLU A 174 -21.51 -17.17 12.93
CA GLU A 174 -21.32 -15.96 12.11
C GLU A 174 -21.51 -14.68 12.95
N THR A 175 -22.60 -14.61 13.72
CA THR A 175 -22.94 -13.45 14.57
C THR A 175 -21.80 -13.10 15.53
N LEU A 176 -21.17 -14.12 16.15
CA LEU A 176 -20.04 -13.94 17.06
C LEU A 176 -18.77 -13.48 16.35
N ILE A 177 -18.41 -14.10 15.23
CA ILE A 177 -17.20 -13.76 14.45
C ILE A 177 -17.30 -12.34 13.87
N LEU A 178 -18.47 -11.95 13.36
CA LEU A 178 -18.72 -10.62 12.80
C LEU A 178 -19.00 -9.55 13.86
N GLY A 179 -19.00 -9.88 15.16
CA GLY A 179 -19.28 -8.94 16.26
C GLY A 179 -20.71 -8.40 16.28
N ILE A 180 -21.65 -9.07 15.61
CA ILE A 180 -23.03 -8.59 15.47
C ILE A 180 -23.74 -8.67 16.83
N GLY A 181 -24.12 -7.51 17.35
CA GLY A 181 -24.71 -7.36 18.68
C GLY A 181 -23.70 -7.06 19.80
N ALA A 182 -22.39 -7.10 19.55
CA ALA A 182 -21.36 -6.88 20.58
C ALA A 182 -21.57 -5.56 21.37
N ARG A 183 -21.91 -4.46 20.68
CA ARG A 183 -22.20 -3.16 21.32
C ARG A 183 -23.36 -3.17 22.32
N ALA A 184 -24.33 -4.08 22.16
CA ALA A 184 -25.40 -4.24 23.14
C ALA A 184 -24.85 -4.88 24.43
N ILE A 185 -24.01 -5.91 24.28
CA ILE A 185 -23.35 -6.62 25.38
C ILE A 185 -22.36 -5.69 26.12
N GLU A 186 -21.57 -4.90 25.40
CA GLU A 186 -20.73 -3.83 25.97
C GLU A 186 -21.56 -2.87 26.82
N SER A 187 -22.75 -2.48 26.34
CA SER A 187 -23.66 -1.59 27.06
C SER A 187 -24.30 -2.25 28.30
N GLU A 188 -24.67 -3.53 28.23
CA GLU A 188 -25.21 -4.26 29.39
C GLU A 188 -24.17 -4.47 30.50
N VAL A 189 -22.93 -4.81 30.13
CA VAL A 189 -21.82 -4.95 31.09
C VAL A 189 -21.50 -3.60 31.73
N ARG A 190 -21.50 -2.50 30.95
CA ARG A 190 -21.27 -1.15 31.47
C ARG A 190 -22.34 -0.74 32.50
N VAL A 191 -23.62 -0.83 32.15
CA VAL A 191 -24.73 -0.45 33.05
C VAL A 191 -24.70 -1.27 34.34
N ARG A 192 -24.43 -2.57 34.27
CA ARG A 192 -24.32 -3.44 35.47
C ARG A 192 -23.10 -3.15 36.35
N LEU A 193 -22.09 -2.46 35.85
CA LEU A 193 -20.95 -1.96 36.64
C LEU A 193 -21.26 -0.58 37.24
N GLU A 194 -21.93 0.29 36.50
CA GLU A 194 -22.45 1.57 36.97
C GLU A 194 -23.45 1.37 38.14
N GLU A 195 -24.37 0.40 38.04
CA GLU A 195 -25.25 -0.07 39.12
C GLU A 195 -24.50 -0.58 40.37
N ARG A 196 -23.21 -0.92 40.24
CA ARG A 196 -22.33 -1.39 41.34
C ARG A 196 -21.41 -0.30 41.86
N GLY A 197 -21.59 0.94 41.42
CA GLY A 197 -20.80 2.10 41.85
C GLY A 197 -19.42 2.19 41.21
N PHE A 198 -19.25 1.61 40.03
CA PHE A 198 -18.17 2.00 39.13
C PHE A 198 -18.54 3.27 38.34
N GLU A 199 -17.54 4.06 37.98
CA GLU A 199 -17.65 5.32 37.23
C GLU A 199 -16.71 5.27 36.02
N SER A 200 -16.98 6.10 35.00
CA SER A 200 -16.17 6.18 33.77
C SER A 200 -15.94 4.83 33.07
N VAL A 201 -16.95 3.95 33.09
CA VAL A 201 -16.80 2.56 32.65
C VAL A 201 -16.77 2.44 31.13
N VAL A 202 -15.68 1.88 30.61
CA VAL A 202 -15.50 1.50 29.20
C VAL A 202 -15.43 -0.02 29.12
N VAL A 203 -16.21 -0.59 28.20
CA VAL A 203 -16.20 -2.03 27.87
C VAL A 203 -15.93 -2.15 26.38
N ARG A 204 -15.06 -3.08 25.99
CA ARG A 204 -14.78 -3.44 24.60
C ARG A 204 -14.81 -4.96 24.42
N LEU A 205 -15.44 -5.41 23.35
CA LEU A 205 -15.36 -6.79 22.86
C LEU A 205 -14.59 -6.83 21.54
N ASP A 206 -13.53 -7.63 21.50
CA ASP A 206 -12.79 -7.94 20.27
C ASP A 206 -13.59 -8.90 19.37
N ARG A 207 -13.16 -9.03 18.10
CA ARG A 207 -13.65 -10.12 17.23
C ARG A 207 -13.37 -11.49 17.87
N ALA A 208 -14.34 -12.39 17.81
CA ALA A 208 -14.20 -13.75 18.30
C ALA A 208 -13.11 -14.51 17.54
N ARG A 209 -12.24 -15.20 18.29
CA ARG A 209 -11.08 -15.97 17.83
C ARG A 209 -11.39 -17.47 17.87
N GLY A 210 -10.60 -18.26 17.16
CA GLY A 210 -10.82 -19.71 16.98
C GLY A 210 -9.89 -20.27 15.91
N PRO A 211 -10.02 -21.54 15.52
CA PRO A 211 -9.25 -22.11 14.42
C PRO A 211 -9.48 -21.33 13.12
N ALA A 212 -8.40 -20.94 12.43
CA ALA A 212 -8.48 -20.07 11.25
C ALA A 212 -9.37 -20.66 10.14
N GLU A 213 -9.25 -21.97 9.88
CA GLU A 213 -10.10 -22.71 8.92
C GLU A 213 -11.59 -22.66 9.29
N LEU A 214 -11.92 -22.70 10.58
CA LEU A 214 -13.29 -22.65 11.08
C LEU A 214 -13.89 -21.26 10.88
N ILE A 215 -13.15 -20.21 11.27
CA ILE A 215 -13.53 -18.81 11.04
C ILE A 215 -13.71 -18.53 9.53
N ALA A 216 -12.76 -18.98 8.72
CA ALA A 216 -12.82 -18.86 7.26
C ALA A 216 -14.08 -19.57 6.71
N SER A 217 -14.31 -20.84 7.07
CA SER A 217 -15.45 -21.61 6.54
C SER A 217 -16.81 -20.98 6.85
N ILE A 218 -16.99 -20.43 8.05
CA ILE A 218 -18.23 -19.77 8.48
C ILE A 218 -18.43 -18.44 7.75
N THR A 219 -17.39 -17.62 7.65
CA THR A 219 -17.51 -16.28 7.04
C THR A 219 -17.50 -16.31 5.51
N SER A 220 -16.78 -17.24 4.87
CA SER A 220 -16.95 -17.58 3.45
C SER A 220 -18.36 -18.08 3.14
N ARG A 221 -18.99 -18.82 4.08
CA ARG A 221 -20.42 -19.20 3.94
C ARG A 221 -21.33 -17.98 4.03
N ALA A 222 -21.12 -17.09 5.00
CA ALA A 222 -21.86 -15.85 5.14
C ALA A 222 -21.76 -14.96 3.87
N LEU A 223 -20.56 -14.85 3.29
CA LEU A 223 -20.31 -14.15 2.03
C LEU A 223 -21.09 -14.79 0.87
N ARG A 224 -21.11 -16.13 0.77
CA ARG A 224 -21.93 -16.85 -0.23
C ARG A 224 -23.43 -16.62 -0.06
N GLU A 225 -23.94 -16.58 1.16
CA GLU A 225 -25.37 -16.30 1.42
C GLU A 225 -25.75 -14.82 1.14
N ARG A 226 -24.79 -13.90 1.20
CA ARG A 226 -24.95 -12.48 0.81
C ARG A 226 -24.81 -12.23 -0.70
N THR A 227 -24.19 -13.16 -1.42
CA THR A 227 -23.92 -13.09 -2.87
C THR A 227 -25.19 -13.26 -3.71
N VAL A 228 -25.26 -12.57 -4.85
CA VAL A 228 -26.35 -12.67 -5.82
C VAL A 228 -25.87 -13.36 -7.10
N ALA A 229 -26.69 -14.26 -7.65
CA ALA A 229 -26.49 -14.82 -8.97
C ALA A 229 -26.92 -13.80 -10.06
N THR A 230 -26.03 -12.87 -10.42
CA THR A 230 -26.24 -11.95 -11.56
C THR A 230 -26.17 -12.68 -12.90
N GLY A 231 -25.45 -13.80 -12.95
CA GLY A 231 -25.12 -14.55 -14.17
C GLY A 231 -23.95 -13.97 -14.96
N ALA A 232 -23.46 -12.77 -14.61
CA ALA A 232 -22.37 -12.12 -15.33
C ALA A 232 -21.01 -12.73 -14.93
N LYS A 233 -20.28 -13.24 -15.92
CA LYS A 233 -18.83 -13.46 -15.84
C LYS A 233 -18.07 -12.19 -16.19
N ILE A 234 -16.85 -12.07 -15.70
CA ILE A 234 -16.01 -10.87 -15.88
C ILE A 234 -14.68 -11.26 -16.54
N ALA A 235 -14.17 -10.39 -17.41
CA ALA A 235 -12.82 -10.46 -17.95
C ALA A 235 -12.12 -9.09 -17.80
N ILE A 236 -11.06 -9.01 -16.99
CA ILE A 236 -10.23 -7.81 -16.85
C ILE A 236 -8.99 -7.97 -17.74
N LEU A 237 -8.77 -7.04 -18.66
CA LEU A 237 -7.71 -7.12 -19.66
C LEU A 237 -6.82 -5.88 -19.52
N GLY A 238 -5.68 -6.04 -18.86
CA GLY A 238 -4.76 -4.96 -18.54
C GLY A 238 -3.82 -4.66 -19.70
N LEU A 239 -3.76 -3.40 -20.14
CA LEU A 239 -2.91 -2.93 -21.22
C LEU A 239 -2.00 -1.81 -20.69
N ASP A 240 -0.87 -2.15 -20.09
CA ASP A 240 0.00 -1.18 -19.39
C ASP A 240 0.45 -0.03 -20.30
N GLY A 241 0.56 1.19 -19.76
CA GLY A 241 0.94 2.41 -20.48
C GLY A 241 0.01 2.87 -21.60
N ALA A 242 -1.18 2.28 -21.82
CA ALA A 242 -2.03 2.59 -22.96
C ALA A 242 -2.78 3.95 -22.84
N ASP A 243 -2.61 4.83 -23.83
CA ASP A 243 -3.14 6.21 -23.84
C ASP A 243 -4.05 6.53 -25.05
N TRP A 244 -5.12 7.29 -24.80
CA TRP A 244 -6.06 7.76 -25.83
C TRP A 244 -5.40 8.59 -26.95
N GLN A 245 -4.36 9.39 -26.65
CA GLN A 245 -3.59 10.17 -27.64
C GLN A 245 -2.83 9.29 -28.65
N ILE A 246 -2.65 8.00 -28.37
CA ILE A 246 -2.06 7.02 -29.31
C ILE A 246 -3.17 6.18 -29.95
N LEU A 247 -4.20 5.80 -29.17
CA LEU A 247 -5.29 4.94 -29.61
C LEU A 247 -6.26 5.62 -30.60
N ASP A 248 -6.73 6.83 -30.32
CA ASP A 248 -7.78 7.46 -31.14
C ASP A 248 -7.34 7.72 -32.59
N PRO A 249 -6.11 8.21 -32.87
CA PRO A 249 -5.58 8.30 -34.24
C PRO A 249 -5.34 6.96 -34.95
N LEU A 250 -5.45 5.83 -34.27
CA LEU A 250 -5.41 4.48 -34.85
C LEU A 250 -6.82 3.90 -35.02
N LEU A 251 -7.74 4.20 -34.09
CA LEU A 251 -9.17 3.88 -34.17
C LEU A 251 -9.83 4.58 -35.37
N GLU A 252 -9.56 5.88 -35.56
CA GLU A 252 -10.03 6.68 -36.72
C GLU A 252 -9.57 6.10 -38.06
N LYS A 253 -8.37 5.50 -38.10
CA LYS A 253 -7.80 4.84 -39.28
C LYS A 253 -8.28 3.39 -39.44
N GLY A 254 -9.21 2.92 -38.60
CA GLY A 254 -9.73 1.55 -38.61
C GLY A 254 -8.70 0.47 -38.22
N GLN A 255 -7.57 0.85 -37.61
CA GLN A 255 -6.43 -0.06 -37.38
C GLN A 255 -6.56 -0.91 -36.10
N LEU A 256 -7.51 -0.59 -35.22
CA LEU A 256 -7.76 -1.28 -33.95
C LEU A 256 -9.22 -1.79 -33.88
N PRO A 257 -9.60 -2.78 -34.73
CA PRO A 257 -10.99 -3.18 -34.90
C PRO A 257 -11.63 -3.84 -33.67
N ASN A 258 -10.85 -4.45 -32.77
CA ASN A 258 -11.40 -5.08 -31.58
C ASN A 258 -11.69 -4.05 -30.48
N LEU A 259 -10.77 -3.12 -30.23
CA LEU A 259 -10.98 -1.96 -29.36
C LEU A 259 -12.10 -1.06 -29.89
N ALA A 260 -12.16 -0.80 -31.20
CA ALA A 260 -13.27 -0.07 -31.82
C ALA A 260 -14.64 -0.72 -31.55
N ARG A 261 -14.72 -2.05 -31.69
CA ARG A 261 -15.93 -2.83 -31.41
C ARG A 261 -16.30 -2.84 -29.92
N LEU A 262 -15.34 -2.75 -28.99
CA LEU A 262 -15.65 -2.58 -27.57
C LEU A 262 -16.10 -1.15 -27.26
N LYS A 263 -15.39 -0.13 -27.75
CA LYS A 263 -15.67 1.31 -27.56
C LYS A 263 -17.06 1.71 -28.09
N SER A 264 -17.50 1.12 -29.21
CA SER A 264 -18.81 1.42 -29.81
C SER A 264 -20.00 0.76 -29.10
N ARG A 265 -19.81 -0.36 -28.39
CA ARG A 265 -20.86 -1.12 -27.68
C ARG A 265 -20.79 -1.00 -26.15
N GLY A 266 -19.94 -0.12 -25.65
CA GLY A 266 -19.54 -0.08 -24.24
C GLY A 266 -19.44 1.32 -23.67
N ALA A 267 -19.21 1.40 -22.37
CA ALA A 267 -18.90 2.63 -21.66
C ALA A 267 -17.39 2.86 -21.66
N TRP A 268 -16.90 4.05 -22.03
CA TRP A 268 -15.46 4.30 -22.17
C TRP A 268 -15.04 5.70 -21.73
N GLY A 269 -13.84 5.84 -21.16
CA GLY A 269 -13.34 7.13 -20.66
C GLY A 269 -11.89 7.09 -20.17
N ASN A 270 -11.51 8.11 -19.42
CA ASN A 270 -10.18 8.22 -18.80
C ASN A 270 -10.15 7.47 -17.46
N LEU A 271 -9.10 6.69 -17.22
CA LEU A 271 -8.79 6.11 -15.92
C LEU A 271 -7.65 6.92 -15.26
N LYS A 272 -7.97 7.59 -14.16
CA LYS A 272 -7.09 8.51 -13.43
C LYS A 272 -6.15 7.75 -12.52
N SER A 273 -4.86 7.86 -12.83
CA SER A 273 -3.74 7.27 -12.11
C SER A 273 -3.41 8.02 -10.82
N MET A 274 -2.58 7.38 -9.99
CA MET A 274 -2.07 7.88 -8.70
C MET A 274 -0.57 8.19 -8.81
N TYR A 275 0.00 8.82 -7.77
CA TYR A 275 1.43 9.14 -7.73
C TYR A 275 2.12 8.44 -6.56
N PRO A 276 3.31 7.82 -6.75
CA PRO A 276 4.04 7.71 -8.02
C PRO A 276 3.36 6.74 -9.01
N MET A 277 3.53 6.99 -10.31
CA MET A 277 3.00 6.11 -11.36
C MET A 277 3.96 4.93 -11.56
N LEU A 278 3.82 3.89 -10.72
CA LEU A 278 4.64 2.67 -10.75
C LEU A 278 3.69 1.48 -10.88
N SER A 279 3.82 0.68 -11.94
CA SER A 279 2.90 -0.41 -12.27
C SER A 279 2.61 -1.38 -11.09
N PRO A 280 3.59 -1.86 -10.28
CA PRO A 280 3.32 -2.78 -9.17
C PRO A 280 2.38 -2.18 -8.10
N LEU A 281 2.55 -0.87 -7.83
CA LEU A 281 1.69 -0.11 -6.93
C LEU A 281 0.28 -0.01 -7.55
N LEU A 282 0.17 0.50 -8.77
CA LEU A 282 -1.11 0.84 -9.40
C LEU A 282 -1.97 -0.41 -9.73
N TRP A 283 -1.37 -1.48 -10.25
CA TRP A 283 -2.07 -2.74 -10.53
C TRP A 283 -2.46 -3.49 -9.26
N THR A 284 -1.74 -3.32 -8.14
CA THR A 284 -2.23 -3.80 -6.84
C THR A 284 -3.43 -2.98 -6.37
N SER A 285 -3.42 -1.65 -6.55
CA SER A 285 -4.58 -0.81 -6.21
C SER A 285 -5.82 -1.18 -7.04
N ILE A 286 -5.66 -1.46 -8.34
CA ILE A 286 -6.73 -1.97 -9.22
C ILE A 286 -7.27 -3.32 -8.71
N ALA A 287 -6.39 -4.24 -8.30
CA ALA A 287 -6.79 -5.58 -7.86
C ALA A 287 -7.40 -5.65 -6.45
N THR A 288 -7.15 -4.64 -5.61
CA THR A 288 -7.62 -4.60 -4.21
C THR A 288 -8.76 -3.60 -4.00
N GLY A 289 -8.90 -2.57 -4.84
CA GLY A 289 -9.80 -1.44 -4.59
C GLY A 289 -9.28 -0.48 -3.51
N GLU A 290 -8.08 -0.70 -3.00
CA GLU A 290 -7.47 -0.01 -1.88
C GLU A 290 -6.24 0.80 -2.30
N PRO A 291 -5.81 1.82 -1.53
CA PRO A 291 -4.64 2.62 -1.84
C PRO A 291 -3.33 2.01 -1.27
N PRO A 292 -2.14 2.46 -1.74
CA PRO A 292 -0.85 1.82 -1.47
C PRO A 292 -0.47 1.73 0.02
N GLU A 293 -0.82 2.75 0.81
CA GLU A 293 -0.61 2.80 2.25
C GLU A 293 -1.29 1.63 2.99
N LYS A 294 -2.49 1.22 2.53
CA LYS A 294 -3.21 0.05 3.03
C LYS A 294 -2.63 -1.23 2.45
N HIS A 295 -2.61 -1.41 1.12
CA HIS A 295 -2.24 -2.72 0.55
C HIS A 295 -0.75 -3.05 0.67
N GLY A 296 0.13 -2.07 0.90
CA GLY A 296 1.53 -2.29 1.24
C GLY A 296 2.50 -2.51 0.07
N ILE A 297 2.01 -2.47 -1.16
CA ILE A 297 2.82 -2.52 -2.39
C ILE A 297 3.00 -1.07 -2.86
N ILE A 298 4.20 -0.52 -2.70
CA ILE A 298 4.47 0.92 -2.88
C ILE A 298 5.56 1.24 -3.90
N ASP A 299 6.27 0.22 -4.40
CA ASP A 299 7.43 0.33 -5.31
C ASP A 299 7.67 -1.05 -5.98
N PHE A 300 8.55 -1.10 -6.98
CA PHE A 300 9.07 -2.34 -7.59
C PHE A 300 9.92 -3.17 -6.62
N LEU A 301 10.50 -2.51 -5.61
CA LEU A 301 11.31 -3.11 -4.56
C LEU A 301 10.61 -3.07 -3.20
N ALA A 302 10.86 -4.09 -2.40
CA ALA A 302 10.65 -4.03 -0.97
C ALA A 302 11.97 -4.26 -0.22
N LYS A 303 12.10 -3.72 0.99
CA LYS A 303 13.19 -4.12 1.89
C LYS A 303 12.80 -5.39 2.62
N ASP A 304 13.65 -6.40 2.55
CA ASP A 304 13.55 -7.59 3.37
C ASP A 304 13.78 -7.22 4.85
N ALA A 305 12.90 -7.70 5.73
CA ALA A 305 12.84 -7.26 7.11
C ALA A 305 13.92 -7.90 8.02
N GLN A 306 14.65 -8.91 7.55
CA GLN A 306 15.66 -9.63 8.33
C GLN A 306 17.08 -9.26 7.89
N THR A 307 17.30 -9.09 6.58
CA THR A 307 18.59 -8.80 5.95
C THR A 307 18.76 -7.33 5.58
N GLY A 308 17.68 -6.54 5.54
CA GLY A 308 17.69 -5.14 5.11
C GLY A 308 17.94 -4.91 3.61
N ARG A 309 18.19 -5.99 2.84
CA ARG A 309 18.42 -5.94 1.39
C ARG A 309 17.14 -5.53 0.66
N SER A 310 17.30 -4.78 -0.43
CA SER A 310 16.22 -4.64 -1.41
C SER A 310 16.02 -5.95 -2.16
N VAL A 311 14.77 -6.38 -2.28
CA VAL A 311 14.31 -7.53 -3.05
C VAL A 311 13.16 -7.12 -3.97
N PRO A 312 12.94 -7.81 -5.10
CA PRO A 312 11.76 -7.57 -5.93
C PRO A 312 10.48 -7.79 -5.14
N VAL A 313 9.46 -6.97 -5.37
CA VAL A 313 8.20 -7.07 -4.64
C VAL A 313 7.43 -8.34 -5.02
N THR A 314 6.80 -8.98 -4.03
CA THR A 314 6.11 -10.28 -4.17
C THR A 314 4.74 -10.25 -3.46
N SER A 315 3.88 -11.22 -3.77
CA SER A 315 2.53 -11.35 -3.20
C SER A 315 2.50 -11.30 -1.67
N ARG A 316 3.58 -11.78 -1.04
CA ARG A 316 3.81 -11.80 0.42
C ARG A 316 3.85 -10.42 1.09
N TRP A 317 4.09 -9.33 0.34
CA TRP A 317 4.08 -7.97 0.88
C TRP A 317 2.69 -7.32 0.84
N ARG A 318 1.71 -7.93 0.18
CA ARG A 318 0.34 -7.40 0.12
C ARG A 318 -0.38 -7.69 1.44
N LYS A 319 -0.89 -6.64 2.09
CA LYS A 319 -1.51 -6.68 3.42
C LYS A 319 -3.02 -6.90 3.43
N VAL A 320 -3.65 -6.89 2.25
CA VAL A 320 -5.11 -6.92 2.06
C VAL A 320 -5.47 -7.84 0.89
N LYS A 321 -6.74 -8.25 0.82
CA LYS A 321 -7.27 -9.13 -0.22
C LYS A 321 -7.38 -8.44 -1.56
N ALA A 322 -6.99 -9.19 -2.59
CA ALA A 322 -7.28 -8.87 -3.97
C ALA A 322 -8.52 -9.64 -4.46
N LEU A 323 -9.04 -9.27 -5.63
CA LEU A 323 -10.22 -9.89 -6.26
C LEU A 323 -10.15 -11.43 -6.31
N TRP A 324 -8.98 -12.02 -6.54
CA TRP A 324 -8.83 -13.49 -6.57
C TRP A 324 -9.00 -14.17 -5.21
N ASN A 325 -8.58 -13.53 -4.11
CA ASN A 325 -8.87 -14.01 -2.76
C ASN A 325 -10.39 -13.93 -2.52
N ILE A 326 -10.99 -12.77 -2.80
CA ILE A 326 -12.41 -12.48 -2.57
C ILE A 326 -13.33 -13.44 -3.34
N PHE A 327 -13.03 -13.73 -4.61
CA PHE A 327 -13.77 -14.71 -5.41
C PHE A 327 -13.62 -16.12 -4.83
N THR A 328 -12.41 -16.52 -4.42
CA THR A 328 -12.15 -17.83 -3.80
C THR A 328 -12.94 -17.99 -2.49
N ASP A 329 -12.96 -16.97 -1.62
CA ASP A 329 -13.76 -16.98 -0.38
C ASP A 329 -15.26 -17.07 -0.68
N ALA A 330 -15.73 -16.37 -1.72
CA ALA A 330 -17.10 -16.46 -2.22
C ALA A 330 -17.41 -17.78 -2.95
N GLY A 331 -16.47 -18.74 -3.01
CA GLY A 331 -16.64 -20.02 -3.72
C GLY A 331 -16.84 -19.87 -5.23
N ARG A 332 -16.33 -18.79 -5.82
CA ARG A 332 -16.36 -18.49 -7.25
C ARG A 332 -15.00 -18.69 -7.89
N SER A 333 -15.00 -19.07 -9.15
CA SER A 333 -13.78 -19.34 -9.88
C SER A 333 -13.10 -18.05 -10.35
N SER A 334 -11.77 -17.99 -10.23
CA SER A 334 -10.96 -16.91 -10.80
C SER A 334 -9.72 -17.43 -11.50
N ALA A 335 -9.24 -16.70 -12.51
CA ALA A 335 -7.89 -16.89 -13.01
C ALA A 335 -7.21 -15.56 -13.33
N PHE A 336 -5.94 -15.44 -12.96
CA PHE A 336 -5.10 -14.26 -13.19
C PHE A 336 -3.80 -14.70 -13.85
N VAL A 337 -3.38 -13.99 -14.89
CA VAL A 337 -2.19 -14.25 -15.69
C VAL A 337 -1.33 -12.99 -15.77
N ALA A 338 -0.04 -13.13 -15.47
CA ALA A 338 0.99 -12.08 -15.52
C ALA A 338 0.78 -10.87 -14.58
N TRP A 339 -0.21 -10.91 -13.68
CA TRP A 339 -0.56 -9.76 -12.87
C TRP A 339 0.53 -9.43 -11.84
N TRP A 340 0.86 -8.15 -11.71
CA TRP A 340 1.92 -7.66 -10.82
C TRP A 340 1.82 -8.15 -9.37
N ALA A 341 2.97 -8.47 -8.79
CA ALA A 341 3.15 -8.93 -7.41
C ALA A 341 2.29 -10.16 -7.07
N THR A 342 2.24 -11.15 -7.98
CA THR A 342 1.52 -12.41 -7.75
C THR A 342 2.43 -13.62 -7.52
N TYR A 343 3.74 -13.54 -7.82
CA TYR A 343 4.70 -14.53 -7.32
C TYR A 343 4.95 -14.35 -5.81
N PRO A 344 5.06 -15.43 -5.01
CA PRO A 344 4.66 -16.79 -5.34
C PRO A 344 3.13 -16.91 -5.45
N ALA A 345 2.69 -17.64 -6.47
CA ALA A 345 1.30 -17.79 -6.89
C ALA A 345 0.39 -18.26 -5.73
N GLU A 346 -0.60 -17.44 -5.41
CA GLU A 346 -1.51 -17.67 -4.29
C GLU A 346 -2.52 -18.80 -4.58
N PRO A 347 -2.97 -19.53 -3.54
CA PRO A 347 -4.10 -20.45 -3.65
C PRO A 347 -5.37 -19.72 -4.08
N VAL A 348 -5.97 -20.18 -5.18
CA VAL A 348 -7.22 -19.64 -5.74
C VAL A 348 -8.13 -20.77 -6.21
N LEU A 349 -9.44 -20.55 -6.19
CA LEU A 349 -10.37 -21.45 -6.87
C LEU A 349 -10.25 -21.23 -8.39
N GLY A 350 -9.31 -21.92 -9.04
CA GLY A 350 -9.03 -21.74 -10.47
C GLY A 350 -7.53 -21.72 -10.74
N HIS A 351 -7.02 -20.71 -11.47
CA HIS A 351 -5.63 -20.68 -11.94
C HIS A 351 -4.92 -19.34 -11.67
N MET A 352 -3.84 -19.35 -10.90
CA MET A 352 -2.91 -18.22 -10.80
C MET A 352 -1.67 -18.55 -11.64
N VAL A 353 -1.24 -17.63 -12.50
CA VAL A 353 -0.01 -17.73 -13.30
C VAL A 353 0.75 -16.44 -13.06
N SER A 354 1.84 -16.53 -12.30
CA SER A 354 2.46 -15.33 -11.73
C SER A 354 3.12 -14.43 -12.76
N ASP A 355 3.37 -13.20 -12.35
CA ASP A 355 4.26 -12.26 -13.02
C ASP A 355 5.69 -12.79 -13.21
N TRP A 356 6.12 -13.87 -12.56
CA TRP A 356 7.48 -14.42 -12.75
C TRP A 356 7.57 -15.51 -13.84
N VAL A 357 6.47 -15.88 -14.50
CA VAL A 357 6.43 -17.03 -15.44
C VAL A 357 7.10 -16.76 -16.79
N ALA A 358 6.85 -15.60 -17.41
CA ALA A 358 7.35 -15.28 -18.75
C ALA A 358 7.66 -13.79 -19.01
N TYR A 359 7.51 -12.95 -17.98
CA TYR A 359 7.52 -11.48 -18.03
C TYR A 359 8.86 -10.92 -18.51
N SER A 360 8.85 -9.95 -19.42
CA SER A 360 10.08 -9.51 -20.13
C SER A 360 11.16 -8.92 -19.22
N LEU A 361 10.77 -8.21 -18.15
CA LEU A 361 11.68 -7.71 -17.10
C LEU A 361 12.35 -8.83 -16.29
N PHE A 362 11.69 -9.97 -16.13
CA PHE A 362 12.14 -11.02 -15.20
C PHE A 362 12.80 -12.19 -15.92
N GLY A 363 12.19 -12.68 -17.01
CA GLY A 363 12.71 -13.77 -17.83
C GLY A 363 12.82 -15.11 -17.09
N LEU A 364 12.54 -16.21 -17.78
CA LEU A 364 12.74 -17.54 -17.22
C LEU A 364 14.20 -17.97 -17.43
N ASP A 365 14.93 -18.28 -16.36
CA ASP A 365 16.09 -19.18 -16.44
C ASP A 365 15.57 -20.64 -16.39
N PRO A 366 15.64 -21.41 -17.50
CA PRO A 366 15.14 -22.79 -17.53
C PRO A 366 15.96 -23.76 -16.67
N THR A 367 17.12 -23.33 -16.16
CA THR A 367 17.99 -24.11 -15.26
C THR A 367 17.77 -23.78 -13.78
N SER A 368 17.08 -22.68 -13.46
CA SER A 368 16.68 -22.32 -12.10
C SER A 368 15.62 -23.27 -11.53
N ALA A 369 15.54 -23.36 -10.20
CA ALA A 369 14.90 -24.45 -9.47
C ALA A 369 13.37 -24.61 -9.67
N GLY A 370 12.97 -25.24 -10.77
CA GLY A 370 11.77 -26.07 -10.90
C GLY A 370 10.44 -25.46 -10.45
N GLY A 371 9.99 -24.38 -11.10
CA GLY A 371 8.57 -23.97 -11.15
C GLY A 371 7.89 -23.60 -9.82
N THR A 372 8.62 -23.57 -8.70
CA THR A 372 8.03 -23.50 -7.36
C THR A 372 7.43 -22.12 -7.11
N GLY A 373 6.12 -22.06 -6.85
CA GLY A 373 5.40 -20.79 -6.71
C GLY A 373 5.12 -20.05 -8.02
N MET A 374 5.40 -20.65 -9.20
CA MET A 374 5.12 -20.01 -10.49
C MET A 374 3.65 -20.09 -10.89
N THR A 375 2.94 -21.16 -10.48
CA THR A 375 1.50 -21.29 -10.71
C THR A 375 0.74 -21.81 -9.50
N TYR A 376 -0.54 -21.49 -9.44
CA TYR A 376 -1.55 -22.29 -8.73
C TYR A 376 -2.56 -22.85 -9.76
N PRO A 377 -2.92 -24.15 -9.72
CA PRO A 377 -2.30 -25.19 -8.90
C PRO A 377 -0.81 -25.39 -9.29
N PRO A 378 0.07 -25.83 -8.36
CA PRO A 378 1.51 -25.93 -8.65
C PRO A 378 1.87 -26.86 -9.81
N GLY A 379 1.08 -27.90 -10.07
CA GLY A 379 1.29 -28.81 -11.20
C GLY A 379 1.03 -28.18 -12.58
N TYR A 380 0.30 -27.06 -12.65
CA TYR A 380 -0.05 -26.41 -13.92
C TYR A 380 1.18 -25.83 -14.64
N PHE A 381 2.25 -25.48 -13.92
CA PHE A 381 3.51 -25.01 -14.50
C PHE A 381 4.09 -26.00 -15.54
N GLU A 382 4.03 -27.30 -15.27
CA GLU A 382 4.51 -28.33 -16.20
C GLU A 382 3.66 -28.42 -17.48
N GLU A 383 2.36 -28.11 -17.40
CA GLU A 383 1.44 -28.06 -18.55
C GLU A 383 1.62 -26.79 -19.41
N ILE A 384 2.11 -25.70 -18.82
CA ILE A 384 2.35 -24.44 -19.53
C ILE A 384 3.80 -24.23 -19.97
N ARG A 385 4.80 -24.91 -19.38
CA ARG A 385 6.21 -24.77 -19.77
C ARG A 385 6.44 -24.90 -21.29
N PRO A 386 5.80 -25.83 -22.04
CA PRO A 386 5.95 -25.91 -23.51
C PRO A 386 5.32 -24.74 -24.30
N LYS A 387 4.58 -23.85 -23.63
CA LYS A 387 3.94 -22.65 -24.22
C LYS A 387 4.75 -21.38 -23.99
N ILE A 388 5.75 -21.44 -23.10
CA ILE A 388 6.66 -20.33 -22.82
C ILE A 388 7.63 -20.21 -23.98
N VAL A 389 7.75 -19.00 -24.53
CA VAL A 389 8.51 -18.69 -25.72
C VAL A 389 9.88 -18.16 -25.31
N ASP A 390 10.94 -18.78 -25.81
CA ASP A 390 12.30 -18.26 -25.73
C ASP A 390 12.47 -17.06 -26.70
N ASP A 391 13.14 -15.98 -26.27
CA ASP A 391 13.25 -14.77 -27.09
C ASP A 391 14.18 -14.97 -28.31
N GLY A 392 15.12 -15.91 -28.23
CA GLY A 392 15.94 -16.37 -29.36
C GLY A 392 15.17 -17.17 -30.40
N SER A 393 13.96 -17.64 -30.08
CA SER A 393 13.05 -18.28 -31.05
C SER A 393 12.24 -17.29 -31.89
N ILE A 394 12.26 -15.99 -31.57
CA ILE A 394 11.52 -14.95 -32.31
C ILE A 394 12.22 -14.67 -33.65
N PRO A 395 11.57 -14.95 -34.80
CA PRO A 395 12.22 -14.83 -36.10
C PRO A 395 12.25 -13.39 -36.61
N LEU A 396 13.22 -13.08 -37.48
CA LEU A 396 13.33 -11.79 -38.18
C LEU A 396 12.02 -11.37 -38.86
N ALA A 397 11.29 -12.30 -39.48
CA ALA A 397 10.02 -12.03 -40.16
C ALA A 397 8.88 -11.61 -39.20
N GLU A 398 9.00 -11.85 -37.89
CA GLU A 398 8.10 -11.30 -36.88
C GLU A 398 8.55 -9.90 -36.43
N ILE A 399 9.86 -9.70 -36.20
CA ILE A 399 10.47 -8.40 -35.88
C ILE A 399 10.22 -7.35 -36.98
N GLN A 400 10.31 -7.75 -38.25
CA GLN A 400 10.05 -6.90 -39.42
C GLN A 400 8.59 -6.41 -39.54
N ARG A 401 7.68 -6.87 -38.67
CA ARG A 401 6.30 -6.34 -38.56
C ARG A 401 6.22 -5.04 -37.74
N PHE A 402 7.28 -4.69 -37.03
CA PHE A 402 7.34 -3.54 -36.11
C PHE A 402 8.49 -2.57 -36.47
N VAL A 403 9.63 -3.09 -36.90
CA VAL A 403 10.85 -2.32 -37.18
C VAL A 403 11.46 -2.70 -38.52
N ARG A 404 12.01 -1.73 -39.25
CA ARG A 404 12.65 -1.98 -40.56
C ARG A 404 14.13 -2.28 -40.35
N VAL A 405 14.47 -3.56 -40.21
CA VAL A 405 15.85 -4.03 -40.05
C VAL A 405 16.18 -5.13 -41.06
N SER A 406 17.42 -5.13 -41.56
CA SER A 406 17.94 -6.13 -42.49
C SER A 406 18.35 -7.43 -41.79
N PRO A 407 18.55 -8.54 -42.52
CA PRO A 407 19.05 -9.78 -41.95
C PRO A 407 20.44 -9.65 -41.31
N ALA A 408 21.31 -8.80 -41.87
CA ALA A 408 22.66 -8.57 -41.34
C ALA A 408 22.63 -7.80 -40.02
N GLU A 409 21.79 -6.76 -39.91
CA GLU A 409 21.61 -6.04 -38.65
C GLU A 409 21.02 -6.94 -37.56
N PHE A 410 20.00 -7.75 -37.89
CA PHE A 410 19.40 -8.68 -36.92
C PHE A 410 20.39 -9.76 -36.46
N ALA A 411 21.21 -10.30 -37.37
CA ALA A 411 22.31 -11.20 -36.99
C ALA A 411 23.27 -10.52 -36.00
N GLY A 412 23.71 -9.29 -36.30
CA GLY A 412 24.58 -8.50 -35.41
C GLY A 412 23.93 -8.16 -34.06
N PHE A 413 22.61 -7.92 -34.02
CA PHE A 413 21.88 -7.74 -32.76
C PHE A 413 21.88 -9.03 -31.92
N ARG A 414 21.59 -10.19 -32.52
CA ARG A 414 21.63 -11.49 -31.81
C ARG A 414 23.05 -11.94 -31.45
N GLU A 415 24.06 -11.55 -32.23
CA GLU A 415 25.48 -11.80 -31.94
C GLU A 415 25.92 -11.15 -30.63
N LYS A 416 25.54 -9.88 -30.41
CA LYS A 416 25.87 -9.15 -29.18
C LYS A 416 25.37 -9.83 -27.90
N ILE A 417 24.30 -10.62 -27.95
CA ILE A 417 23.81 -11.38 -26.78
C ILE A 417 24.81 -12.48 -26.35
N ARG A 418 25.65 -12.96 -27.27
CA ARG A 418 26.74 -13.92 -26.99
C ARG A 418 28.02 -13.22 -26.50
N GLU A 419 28.18 -11.93 -26.79
CA GLU A 419 29.34 -11.11 -26.40
C GLU A 419 29.12 -10.46 -25.03
N ASP A 420 27.94 -9.86 -24.84
CA ASP A 420 27.47 -9.25 -23.60
C ASP A 420 25.96 -9.50 -23.46
N SER A 421 25.60 -10.58 -22.77
CA SER A 421 24.21 -10.98 -22.53
C SER A 421 23.41 -9.98 -21.67
N LYS A 422 24.08 -8.99 -21.03
CA LYS A 422 23.45 -7.99 -20.17
C LYS A 422 23.18 -6.70 -20.94
N GLY A 423 24.20 -6.08 -21.51
CA GLY A 423 24.07 -4.86 -22.31
C GLY A 423 23.41 -5.08 -23.67
N ALA A 424 23.42 -6.29 -24.26
CA ALA A 424 22.74 -6.52 -25.53
C ALA A 424 21.22 -6.29 -25.49
N TYR A 425 20.57 -6.41 -24.33
CA TYR A 425 19.15 -6.07 -24.17
C TYR A 425 18.89 -4.56 -23.97
N ARG A 426 19.94 -3.74 -23.78
CA ARG A 426 19.85 -2.28 -23.94
C ARG A 426 19.65 -1.85 -25.41
N LEU A 427 19.75 -2.77 -26.38
CA LEU A 427 19.52 -2.50 -27.81
C LEU A 427 18.03 -2.69 -28.20
N PRO A 428 17.43 -1.83 -29.06
CA PRO A 428 16.00 -1.86 -29.31
C PRO A 428 15.44 -3.18 -29.85
N VAL A 429 16.15 -3.81 -30.78
CA VAL A 429 15.69 -5.03 -31.47
C VAL A 429 15.71 -6.26 -30.55
N ASN A 430 16.70 -6.36 -29.66
CA ASN A 430 16.79 -7.42 -28.65
C ASN A 430 15.81 -7.20 -27.50
N HIS A 431 15.49 -5.95 -27.15
CA HIS A 431 14.41 -5.70 -26.19
C HIS A 431 13.07 -6.14 -26.78
N LEU A 432 12.82 -5.85 -28.06
CA LEU A 432 11.59 -6.24 -28.76
C LEU A 432 11.40 -7.77 -28.85
N THR A 433 12.46 -8.59 -28.97
CA THR A 433 12.29 -10.06 -28.92
C THR A 433 11.77 -10.52 -27.57
N LYS A 434 12.25 -9.95 -26.44
CA LYS A 434 11.72 -10.27 -25.09
C LYS A 434 10.26 -9.89 -24.94
N ILE A 435 9.87 -8.68 -25.34
CA ILE A 435 8.48 -8.20 -25.23
C ILE A 435 7.52 -9.12 -26.03
N LEU A 436 7.92 -9.49 -27.26
CA LEU A 436 7.14 -10.41 -28.09
C LEU A 436 7.09 -11.83 -27.51
N ALA A 437 8.17 -12.30 -26.89
CA ALA A 437 8.22 -13.61 -26.23
C ALA A 437 7.30 -13.67 -25.00
N SER A 438 7.33 -12.66 -24.11
CA SER A 438 6.40 -12.56 -22.98
C SER A 438 4.95 -12.53 -23.45
N ALA A 439 4.63 -11.59 -24.34
CA ALA A 439 3.27 -11.42 -24.86
C ALA A 439 2.74 -12.67 -25.56
N ARG A 440 3.57 -13.41 -26.30
CA ARG A 440 3.19 -14.71 -26.90
C ARG A 440 2.98 -15.80 -25.84
N SER A 441 3.81 -15.84 -24.81
CA SER A 441 3.72 -16.83 -23.72
C SER A 441 2.43 -16.64 -22.93
N TYR A 442 2.20 -15.44 -22.39
CA TYR A 442 0.99 -15.16 -21.61
C TYR A 442 -0.29 -15.25 -22.45
N GLN A 443 -0.25 -14.86 -23.73
CA GLN A 443 -1.35 -15.12 -24.66
C GLN A 443 -1.67 -16.61 -24.78
N ALA A 444 -0.67 -17.47 -24.99
CA ALA A 444 -0.87 -18.91 -25.11
C ALA A 444 -1.41 -19.54 -23.81
N ILE A 445 -0.96 -19.05 -22.66
CA ILE A 445 -1.42 -19.49 -21.33
C ILE A 445 -2.87 -19.05 -21.06
N GLY A 446 -3.20 -17.78 -21.31
CA GLY A 446 -4.56 -17.26 -21.14
C GLY A 446 -5.58 -17.98 -22.05
N LEU A 447 -5.19 -18.27 -23.31
CA LEU A 447 -6.01 -19.05 -24.22
C LEU A 447 -6.16 -20.52 -23.81
N ASP A 448 -5.15 -21.14 -23.17
CA ASP A 448 -5.26 -22.50 -22.62
C ASP A 448 -6.28 -22.55 -21.47
N ILE A 449 -6.19 -21.62 -20.51
CA ILE A 449 -7.16 -21.48 -19.40
C ILE A 449 -8.59 -21.33 -19.95
N LEU A 450 -8.80 -20.41 -20.90
CA LEU A 450 -10.13 -20.21 -21.51
C LEU A 450 -10.62 -21.44 -22.31
N THR A 451 -9.71 -22.26 -22.85
CA THR A 451 -10.06 -23.52 -23.54
C THR A 451 -10.53 -24.60 -22.57
N ARG A 452 -10.04 -24.62 -21.32
CA ARG A 452 -10.52 -25.51 -20.25
C ARG A 452 -11.90 -25.09 -19.70
N GLY A 453 -12.26 -23.82 -19.90
CA GLY A 453 -13.52 -23.22 -19.48
C GLY A 453 -13.28 -21.90 -18.75
N GLN A 454 -13.97 -20.84 -19.16
CA GLN A 454 -13.78 -19.52 -18.58
C GLN A 454 -14.21 -19.49 -17.09
N PRO A 455 -13.37 -18.98 -16.16
CA PRO A 455 -13.75 -18.74 -14.76
C PRO A 455 -14.77 -17.60 -14.62
N ASP A 456 -15.30 -17.39 -13.42
CA ASP A 456 -16.25 -16.31 -13.14
C ASP A 456 -15.60 -14.91 -13.19
N LEU A 457 -14.30 -14.85 -12.85
CA LEU A 457 -13.41 -13.72 -13.13
C LEU A 457 -12.15 -14.21 -13.85
N PHE A 458 -11.99 -13.84 -15.11
CA PHE A 458 -10.76 -14.01 -15.87
C PHE A 458 -9.94 -12.72 -15.87
N SER A 459 -8.61 -12.82 -15.82
CA SER A 459 -7.72 -11.69 -15.95
C SER A 459 -6.43 -12.07 -16.68
N ILE A 460 -6.00 -11.21 -17.60
CA ILE A 460 -4.66 -11.21 -18.18
C ILE A 460 -4.15 -9.78 -18.27
N TYR A 461 -2.93 -9.59 -17.79
CA TYR A 461 -2.17 -8.36 -17.90
C TYR A 461 -1.16 -8.47 -19.05
N TYR A 462 -0.84 -7.35 -19.70
CA TYR A 462 0.20 -7.25 -20.72
C TYR A 462 1.03 -5.97 -20.50
N GLU A 463 2.32 -6.14 -20.25
CA GLU A 463 3.33 -5.09 -20.08
C GLU A 463 3.75 -4.42 -21.41
N GLY A 464 3.54 -5.11 -22.53
CA GLY A 464 4.26 -4.83 -23.76
C GLY A 464 3.94 -3.51 -24.47
N ILE A 465 2.84 -2.82 -24.14
CA ILE A 465 2.62 -1.45 -24.66
C ILE A 465 3.55 -0.47 -23.94
N ASP A 466 3.64 -0.52 -22.62
CA ASP A 466 4.54 0.32 -21.83
C ASP A 466 6.02 0.04 -22.16
N GLU A 467 6.46 -1.22 -22.18
CA GLU A 467 7.85 -1.55 -22.54
C GLU A 467 8.21 -1.09 -23.98
N VAL A 468 7.28 -1.17 -24.94
CA VAL A 468 7.49 -0.63 -26.30
C VAL A 468 7.48 0.90 -26.32
N CYS A 469 6.67 1.56 -25.49
CA CYS A 469 6.70 3.02 -25.36
C CYS A 469 8.04 3.48 -24.74
N HIS A 470 8.46 2.88 -23.62
CA HIS A 470 9.76 3.09 -23.00
C HIS A 470 10.93 2.82 -23.96
N ARG A 471 10.81 1.85 -24.86
CA ARG A 471 11.86 1.55 -25.83
C ARG A 471 11.83 2.42 -27.10
N PHE A 472 10.67 2.89 -27.56
CA PHE A 472 10.52 3.44 -28.91
C PHE A 472 9.76 4.79 -29.03
N ALA A 473 9.20 5.37 -27.96
CA ALA A 473 8.35 6.56 -28.05
C ALA A 473 9.04 7.84 -28.58
N HIS A 474 10.37 7.93 -28.49
CA HIS A 474 11.16 9.01 -29.09
C HIS A 474 11.29 8.89 -30.61
N TYR A 475 11.24 7.68 -31.17
CA TYR A 475 11.21 7.47 -32.61
C TYR A 475 9.84 7.78 -33.22
N MET A 476 8.76 7.88 -32.43
CA MET A 476 7.42 8.20 -32.94
C MET A 476 7.36 9.58 -33.62
N PRO A 477 6.53 9.76 -34.67
CA PRO A 477 6.25 11.07 -35.27
C PRO A 477 5.64 12.05 -34.25
N PRO A 478 5.99 13.36 -34.29
CA PRO A 478 7.05 13.96 -35.11
C PRO A 478 8.45 13.56 -34.62
N LYS A 479 9.42 13.39 -35.54
CA LYS A 479 10.80 13.01 -35.20
C LYS A 479 11.40 14.01 -34.20
N MET A 480 11.85 13.51 -33.04
CA MET A 480 12.55 14.33 -32.05
C MET A 480 13.95 14.77 -32.53
N GLY A 481 14.50 15.82 -31.92
CA GLY A 481 15.82 16.35 -32.26
C GLY A 481 16.94 15.31 -32.12
N MET A 482 16.98 14.65 -30.96
CA MET A 482 17.98 13.63 -30.59
C MET A 482 17.98 12.32 -31.40
N VAL A 483 17.00 12.12 -32.30
CA VAL A 483 16.85 10.90 -33.09
C VAL A 483 17.44 11.09 -34.49
N SER A 484 18.32 10.19 -34.94
CA SER A 484 18.89 10.28 -36.29
C SER A 484 17.82 10.00 -37.38
N PRO A 485 18.01 10.51 -38.63
CA PRO A 485 17.12 10.17 -39.74
C PRO A 485 17.07 8.67 -40.04
N GLU A 486 18.17 7.96 -39.81
CA GLU A 486 18.28 6.51 -40.01
C GLU A 486 17.43 5.74 -38.99
N GLU A 487 17.60 5.99 -37.69
CA GLU A 487 16.81 5.34 -36.64
C GLU A 487 15.32 5.66 -36.78
N TYR A 488 14.96 6.90 -37.11
CA TYR A 488 13.57 7.26 -37.41
C TYR A 488 13.01 6.44 -38.59
N GLY A 489 13.81 6.24 -39.64
CA GLY A 489 13.45 5.38 -40.77
C GLY A 489 13.23 3.91 -40.40
N LYS A 490 13.95 3.41 -39.38
CA LYS A 490 13.86 2.04 -38.86
C LYS A 490 12.73 1.81 -37.86
N TYR A 491 12.48 2.78 -36.97
CA TYR A 491 11.73 2.54 -35.72
C TYR A 491 10.44 3.35 -35.53
N SER A 492 10.14 4.34 -36.38
CA SER A 492 9.03 5.29 -36.16
C SER A 492 7.61 4.71 -36.14
N ASP A 493 7.40 3.48 -36.64
CA ASP A 493 6.11 2.78 -36.59
C ASP A 493 6.03 1.73 -35.46
N ALA A 494 7.12 1.49 -34.71
CA ALA A 494 7.22 0.37 -33.75
C ALA A 494 6.11 0.38 -32.68
N VAL A 495 5.85 1.56 -32.10
CA VAL A 495 4.78 1.72 -31.10
C VAL A 495 3.41 1.47 -31.72
N PHE A 496 3.08 2.11 -32.84
CA PHE A 496 1.79 1.91 -33.51
C PHE A 496 1.59 0.46 -33.99
N ALA A 497 2.66 -0.20 -34.45
CA ALA A 497 2.65 -1.61 -34.81
C ALA A 497 2.37 -2.51 -33.61
N TYR A 498 2.90 -2.16 -32.44
CA TYR A 498 2.60 -2.90 -31.21
C TYR A 498 1.16 -2.71 -30.74
N TYR A 499 0.60 -1.49 -30.80
CA TYR A 499 -0.83 -1.28 -30.53
C TYR A 499 -1.73 -2.12 -31.47
N ARG A 500 -1.39 -2.21 -32.77
CA ARG A 500 -2.08 -3.10 -33.74
C ARG A 500 -1.91 -4.59 -33.43
N TYR A 501 -0.74 -4.99 -32.92
CA TYR A 501 -0.48 -6.35 -32.47
C TYR A 501 -1.30 -6.69 -31.21
N GLN A 502 -1.41 -5.75 -30.27
CA GLN A 502 -2.15 -5.91 -29.02
C GLN A 502 -3.68 -5.98 -29.23
N ASP A 503 -4.25 -5.17 -30.13
CA ASP A 503 -5.66 -5.29 -30.54
C ASP A 503 -5.98 -6.68 -31.12
N ARG A 504 -5.03 -7.27 -31.85
CA ARG A 504 -5.15 -8.65 -32.38
C ARG A 504 -5.07 -9.70 -31.26
N LEU A 505 -4.23 -9.52 -30.24
CA LEU A 505 -4.19 -10.42 -29.07
C LEU A 505 -5.50 -10.36 -28.27
N LEU A 506 -5.97 -9.15 -27.99
CA LEU A 506 -7.30 -8.87 -27.43
C LEU A 506 -8.40 -9.57 -28.24
N GLY A 507 -8.38 -9.45 -29.57
CA GLY A 507 -9.36 -10.09 -30.46
C GLY A 507 -9.43 -11.62 -30.32
N GLN A 508 -8.30 -12.28 -30.07
CA GLN A 508 -8.25 -13.73 -29.83
C GLN A 508 -8.81 -14.10 -28.45
N VAL A 509 -8.52 -13.32 -27.40
CA VAL A 509 -9.09 -13.52 -26.05
C VAL A 509 -10.60 -13.32 -26.10
N LEU A 510 -11.08 -12.22 -26.69
CA LEU A 510 -12.51 -11.94 -26.88
C LEU A 510 -13.25 -13.06 -27.63
N ALA A 511 -12.58 -13.78 -28.54
CA ALA A 511 -13.16 -14.90 -29.27
C ALA A 511 -13.23 -16.21 -28.47
N ARG A 512 -12.71 -16.25 -27.23
CA ARG A 512 -12.77 -17.40 -26.31
C ARG A 512 -13.54 -17.13 -25.02
N LEU A 513 -13.93 -15.89 -24.76
CA LEU A 513 -14.85 -15.54 -23.68
C LEU A 513 -16.29 -15.97 -24.03
N ALA A 514 -17.06 -16.33 -23.02
CA ALA A 514 -18.48 -16.63 -23.13
C ALA A 514 -19.26 -15.37 -23.55
N PRO A 515 -20.32 -15.48 -24.39
CA PRO A 515 -21.01 -14.33 -24.98
C PRO A 515 -21.63 -13.33 -24.00
N ASP A 516 -21.87 -13.77 -22.77
CA ASP A 516 -22.43 -13.02 -21.65
C ASP A 516 -21.38 -12.32 -20.75
N THR A 517 -20.09 -12.49 -21.06
CA THR A 517 -18.99 -11.88 -20.30
C THR A 517 -19.00 -10.36 -20.37
N THR A 518 -18.82 -9.72 -19.22
CA THR A 518 -18.52 -8.30 -19.12
C THR A 518 -17.01 -8.08 -19.15
N VAL A 519 -16.53 -7.41 -20.19
CA VAL A 519 -15.10 -7.13 -20.40
C VAL A 519 -14.77 -5.74 -19.87
N MET A 520 -13.65 -5.65 -19.15
CA MET A 520 -13.05 -4.42 -18.65
C MET A 520 -11.64 -4.32 -19.25
N VAL A 521 -11.45 -3.52 -20.30
CA VAL A 521 -10.12 -3.21 -20.84
C VAL A 521 -9.65 -1.91 -20.19
N LEU A 522 -8.45 -1.90 -19.60
CA LEU A 522 -7.96 -0.72 -18.87
C LEU A 522 -6.44 -0.58 -18.91
N SER A 523 -5.96 0.64 -18.67
CA SER A 523 -4.57 0.95 -18.36
C SER A 523 -4.49 1.75 -17.08
N ASP A 524 -3.49 1.48 -16.27
CA ASP A 524 -3.23 2.12 -14.99
C ASP A 524 -2.63 3.54 -15.12
N HIS A 525 -1.86 3.78 -16.18
CA HIS A 525 -1.44 5.12 -16.63
C HIS A 525 -1.44 5.24 -18.16
N GLY A 526 -1.14 6.43 -18.68
CA GLY A 526 -0.90 6.69 -20.10
C GLY A 526 0.58 6.99 -20.38
N PHE A 527 0.91 7.39 -21.61
CA PHE A 527 2.29 7.64 -22.06
C PHE A 527 2.39 8.85 -22.98
N ARG A 528 3.41 9.69 -22.80
CA ARG A 528 3.57 10.98 -23.50
C ARG A 528 3.82 10.80 -25.00
N ASN A 529 3.08 11.56 -25.80
CA ASN A 529 3.13 11.54 -27.25
C ASN A 529 3.17 12.99 -27.82
N GLY A 530 3.55 13.14 -29.09
CA GLY A 530 3.51 14.43 -29.79
C GLY A 530 4.43 15.49 -29.18
N SER A 531 3.85 16.62 -28.79
CA SER A 531 4.48 17.75 -28.09
C SER A 531 4.68 17.52 -26.59
N ASP A 532 3.92 16.61 -25.97
CA ASP A 532 3.90 16.44 -24.51
C ASP A 532 5.14 15.65 -24.00
N ARG A 533 6.03 15.22 -24.91
CA ARG A 533 7.24 14.41 -24.67
C ARG A 533 8.41 15.29 -24.16
N PRO A 534 9.18 14.83 -23.15
CA PRO A 534 10.45 15.46 -22.78
C PRO A 534 11.38 15.61 -23.99
N PRO A 535 12.00 16.78 -24.24
CA PRO A 535 12.72 17.03 -25.49
C PRO A 535 14.08 16.34 -25.58
N ASN A 536 14.77 16.19 -24.45
CA ASN A 536 16.16 15.75 -24.36
C ASN A 536 16.36 14.47 -23.50
N ASP A 537 15.44 14.16 -22.58
CA ASP A 537 15.43 12.89 -21.85
C ASP A 537 14.76 11.80 -22.72
N PRO A 538 15.46 10.76 -23.19
CA PRO A 538 14.83 9.64 -23.89
C PRO A 538 13.85 8.88 -22.98
N PRO A 539 12.89 8.11 -23.54
CA PRO A 539 11.92 7.33 -22.77
C PRO A 539 12.53 6.13 -22.03
N TYR A 540 13.86 6.00 -22.00
CA TYR A 540 14.55 4.94 -21.30
C TYR A 540 14.26 5.03 -19.80
N ILE A 541 14.06 3.86 -19.20
CA ILE A 541 13.53 3.71 -17.84
C ILE A 541 14.54 4.14 -16.76
N GLU A 542 15.83 4.28 -17.10
CA GLU A 542 16.93 4.62 -16.18
C GLU A 542 16.64 5.90 -15.36
N GLY A 543 16.17 5.69 -14.11
CA GLY A 543 16.00 6.72 -13.07
C GLY A 543 14.79 7.66 -13.18
N LYS A 544 14.03 7.68 -14.29
CA LYS A 544 12.90 8.63 -14.48
C LYS A 544 11.67 8.08 -15.24
N PRO A 545 11.20 6.81 -15.07
CA PRO A 545 10.14 6.27 -15.93
C PRO A 545 8.86 7.12 -15.91
N GLY A 546 8.40 7.52 -14.72
CA GLY A 546 7.24 8.39 -14.52
C GLY A 546 7.33 9.80 -15.11
N LEU A 547 8.50 10.23 -15.62
CA LEU A 547 8.62 11.47 -16.42
C LEU A 547 7.88 11.32 -17.75
N TRP A 548 7.96 10.15 -18.38
CA TRP A 548 7.36 9.85 -19.68
C TRP A 548 5.91 9.40 -19.60
N HIS A 549 5.42 9.06 -18.40
CA HIS A 549 4.04 8.64 -18.17
C HIS A 549 3.05 9.84 -18.18
N ARG A 550 1.77 9.52 -18.36
CA ARG A 550 0.63 10.46 -18.26
C ARG A 550 -0.35 9.99 -17.20
N ARG A 551 -0.96 10.94 -16.48
CA ARG A 551 -1.90 10.69 -15.37
C ARG A 551 -3.18 9.94 -15.78
N TYR A 552 -3.47 9.76 -17.06
CA TYR A 552 -4.72 9.16 -17.53
C TYR A 552 -4.42 7.98 -18.46
N GLY A 553 -4.68 6.76 -17.99
CA GLY A 553 -4.82 5.59 -18.83
C GLY A 553 -6.24 5.47 -19.42
N ILE A 554 -6.50 4.37 -20.12
CA ILE A 554 -7.82 4.08 -20.68
C ILE A 554 -8.74 3.29 -19.74
N LEU A 555 -10.05 3.42 -19.97
CA LEU A 555 -11.06 2.45 -19.53
C LEU A 555 -12.08 2.18 -20.65
N ILE A 556 -12.39 0.91 -20.90
CA ILE A 556 -13.52 0.45 -21.71
C ILE A 556 -14.22 -0.70 -20.97
N LEU A 557 -15.49 -0.50 -20.61
CA LEU A 557 -16.39 -1.50 -20.07
C LEU A 557 -17.35 -1.94 -21.20
N ALA A 558 -17.52 -3.24 -21.45
CA ALA A 558 -18.44 -3.73 -22.47
C ALA A 558 -18.98 -5.13 -22.17
N GLY A 559 -20.30 -5.30 -22.13
CA GLY A 559 -20.98 -6.57 -21.88
C GLY A 559 -22.49 -6.38 -21.71
N PRO A 560 -23.26 -7.47 -21.47
CA PRO A 560 -24.71 -7.39 -21.29
C PRO A 560 -25.25 -6.41 -20.23
N PRO A 561 -24.58 -6.16 -19.08
CA PRO A 561 -25.06 -5.20 -18.08
C PRO A 561 -24.60 -3.77 -18.34
N ILE A 562 -23.83 -3.50 -19.41
CA ILE A 562 -23.20 -2.21 -19.67
C ILE A 562 -24.00 -1.39 -20.68
N ARG A 563 -24.26 -0.12 -20.35
CA ARG A 563 -24.87 0.87 -21.22
C ARG A 563 -23.78 1.56 -22.06
N PRO A 564 -23.88 1.61 -23.40
CA PRO A 564 -22.93 2.35 -24.23
C PRO A 564 -22.90 3.84 -23.90
N GLY A 565 -21.71 4.46 -23.93
CA GLY A 565 -21.55 5.90 -23.72
C GLY A 565 -20.12 6.33 -23.40
N ARG A 566 -19.89 7.65 -23.38
CA ARG A 566 -18.67 8.21 -22.79
C ARG A 566 -18.84 8.28 -21.27
N LEU A 567 -17.77 7.96 -20.56
CA LEU A 567 -17.61 8.15 -19.12
C LEU A 567 -16.79 9.41 -18.85
N ASP A 568 -17.10 10.06 -17.74
CA ASP A 568 -16.23 11.05 -17.12
C ASP A 568 -15.01 10.36 -16.49
N THR A 569 -14.17 11.14 -15.79
CA THR A 569 -12.94 10.64 -15.17
C THR A 569 -13.24 9.61 -14.08
N THR A 570 -12.87 8.35 -14.34
CA THR A 570 -12.93 7.22 -13.38
C THR A 570 -11.57 7.10 -12.66
N ALA A 571 -11.49 6.50 -11.47
CA ALA A 571 -10.23 6.26 -10.75
C ALA A 571 -9.86 4.77 -10.69
N LEU A 572 -8.57 4.45 -10.52
CA LEU A 572 -8.08 3.06 -10.40
C LEU A 572 -8.81 2.24 -9.33
N LEU A 573 -9.16 2.89 -8.22
CA LEU A 573 -9.82 2.29 -7.07
C LEU A 573 -11.29 1.91 -7.38
N ASP A 574 -11.90 2.47 -8.42
CA ASP A 574 -13.28 2.18 -8.83
C ASP A 574 -13.43 0.82 -9.53
N ILE A 575 -12.32 0.19 -9.95
CA ILE A 575 -12.33 -1.04 -10.76
C ILE A 575 -12.76 -2.26 -9.93
N ALA A 576 -12.13 -2.52 -8.79
CA ALA A 576 -12.49 -3.64 -7.92
C ALA A 576 -13.96 -3.58 -7.41
N PRO A 577 -14.46 -2.48 -6.81
CA PRO A 577 -15.86 -2.41 -6.37
C PRO A 577 -16.85 -2.55 -7.54
N THR A 578 -16.52 -2.05 -8.73
CA THR A 578 -17.33 -2.25 -9.94
C THR A 578 -17.35 -3.73 -10.38
N ALA A 579 -16.20 -4.42 -10.36
CA ALA A 579 -16.12 -5.84 -10.68
C ALA A 579 -16.89 -6.71 -9.67
N LEU A 580 -16.74 -6.44 -8.37
CA LEU A 580 -17.48 -7.12 -7.30
C LEU A 580 -19.00 -6.95 -7.49
N TYR A 581 -19.47 -5.72 -7.72
CA TYR A 581 -20.89 -5.45 -7.94
C TYR A 581 -21.45 -6.16 -9.18
N LEU A 582 -20.74 -6.14 -10.31
CA LEU A 582 -21.16 -6.82 -11.54
C LEU A 582 -21.26 -8.34 -11.35
N ALA A 583 -20.35 -8.93 -10.58
CA ALA A 583 -20.42 -10.34 -10.20
C ALA A 583 -21.60 -10.65 -9.26
N GLY A 584 -22.19 -9.64 -8.59
CA GLY A 584 -23.20 -9.82 -7.56
C GLY A 584 -22.61 -10.10 -6.17
N LEU A 585 -21.32 -9.82 -5.97
CA LEU A 585 -20.68 -9.77 -4.67
C LEU A 585 -21.02 -8.41 -4.00
N PRO A 586 -21.05 -8.33 -2.67
CA PRO A 586 -21.17 -7.04 -1.99
C PRO A 586 -19.92 -6.18 -2.22
N VAL A 587 -20.10 -4.87 -2.18
CA VAL A 587 -19.00 -3.89 -2.17
C VAL A 587 -18.58 -3.65 -0.73
N ALA A 588 -17.28 -3.52 -0.46
CA ALA A 588 -16.81 -3.29 0.90
C ALA A 588 -16.80 -1.80 1.26
N GLU A 589 -17.22 -1.45 2.47
CA GLU A 589 -17.35 -0.07 2.97
C GLU A 589 -15.99 0.56 3.32
N ASP A 590 -14.94 -0.24 3.43
CA ASP A 590 -13.56 0.21 3.61
C ASP A 590 -12.85 0.57 2.29
N MET A 591 -13.32 0.08 1.14
CA MET A 591 -12.81 0.47 -0.18
C MET A 591 -13.20 1.94 -0.50
N PRO A 592 -12.25 2.85 -0.73
CA PRO A 592 -12.55 4.26 -1.05
C PRO A 592 -13.03 4.48 -2.49
N GLY A 593 -12.88 3.50 -3.38
CA GLY A 593 -13.38 3.55 -4.76
C GLY A 593 -14.88 3.29 -4.85
N ARG A 594 -15.52 3.82 -5.90
CA ARG A 594 -16.97 3.69 -6.12
C ARG A 594 -17.32 2.68 -7.21
N VAL A 595 -18.55 2.20 -7.20
CA VAL A 595 -19.12 1.52 -8.38
C VAL A 595 -19.40 2.56 -9.48
N VAL A 596 -18.97 2.28 -10.71
CA VAL A 596 -19.23 3.11 -11.91
C VAL A 596 -20.67 2.88 -12.41
N LEU A 597 -21.66 3.24 -11.59
CA LEU A 597 -23.09 3.00 -11.83
C LEU A 597 -23.62 3.68 -13.11
N GLU A 598 -22.99 4.75 -13.58
CA GLU A 598 -23.31 5.47 -14.82
C GLU A 598 -23.03 4.63 -16.10
N ALA A 599 -22.11 3.67 -16.01
CA ALA A 599 -21.80 2.69 -17.06
C ALA A 599 -22.83 1.56 -17.13
N ILE A 600 -23.61 1.34 -16.07
CA ILE A 600 -24.40 0.11 -15.89
C ILE A 600 -25.86 0.38 -16.28
N ASP A 601 -26.49 -0.59 -16.96
CA ASP A 601 -27.86 -0.48 -17.42
C ASP A 601 -28.87 -0.34 -16.27
N VAL A 602 -29.94 0.43 -16.50
CA VAL A 602 -30.96 0.73 -15.50
C VAL A 602 -31.76 -0.51 -15.08
N ARG A 603 -31.97 -1.47 -15.98
CA ARG A 603 -32.71 -2.72 -15.68
C ARG A 603 -31.83 -3.67 -14.87
N PHE A 604 -30.52 -3.71 -15.14
CA PHE A 604 -29.58 -4.46 -14.31
C PHE A 604 -29.53 -3.89 -12.89
N LYS A 605 -29.38 -2.58 -12.73
CA LYS A 605 -29.40 -1.91 -11.41
C LYS A 605 -30.71 -2.10 -10.64
N ALA A 606 -31.86 -2.05 -11.34
CA ALA A 606 -33.16 -2.29 -10.72
C ALA A 606 -33.37 -3.75 -10.28
N ARG A 607 -32.83 -4.72 -11.03
CA ARG A 607 -32.89 -6.16 -10.68
C ARG A 607 -31.87 -6.54 -9.59
N PHE A 608 -30.71 -5.88 -9.59
CA PHE A 608 -29.58 -6.16 -8.72
C PHE A 608 -29.10 -4.86 -8.05
N PRO A 609 -29.81 -4.34 -7.04
CA PRO A 609 -29.35 -3.16 -6.30
C PRO A 609 -28.01 -3.46 -5.60
N PRO A 610 -27.08 -2.48 -5.52
CA PRO A 610 -25.84 -2.65 -4.77
C PRO A 610 -26.07 -3.09 -3.32
N ARG A 611 -25.16 -3.92 -2.80
CA ARG A 611 -25.13 -4.41 -1.43
C ARG A 611 -23.77 -4.09 -0.83
N SER A 612 -23.71 -3.84 0.48
CA SER A 612 -22.46 -3.59 1.20
C SER A 612 -22.08 -4.70 2.17
N ILE A 613 -20.80 -4.74 2.53
CA ILE A 613 -20.27 -5.36 3.76
C ILE A 613 -19.23 -4.41 4.39
N PRO A 614 -18.97 -4.48 5.70
CA PRO A 614 -18.01 -3.55 6.33
C PRO A 614 -16.56 -3.70 5.84
N SER A 615 -16.12 -4.93 5.53
CA SER A 615 -14.75 -5.23 5.09
C SER A 615 -14.64 -6.68 4.58
N TYR A 616 -13.76 -6.95 3.61
CA TYR A 616 -13.38 -8.31 3.22
C TYR A 616 -12.36 -8.97 4.16
N GLU A 617 -11.56 -8.20 4.92
CA GLU A 617 -10.52 -8.72 5.82
C GLU A 617 -11.09 -9.44 7.06
N GLY A 618 -12.41 -9.41 7.25
CA GLY A 618 -13.12 -10.24 8.24
C GLY A 618 -13.75 -11.52 7.67
N SER A 619 -13.57 -11.81 6.38
CA SER A 619 -14.21 -12.95 5.69
C SER A 619 -13.18 -13.94 5.16
N GLY A 620 -13.44 -15.23 5.26
CA GLY A 620 -12.67 -16.28 4.60
C GLY A 620 -11.22 -16.43 5.10
N GLN A 621 -10.32 -16.87 4.23
CA GLN A 621 -8.90 -17.02 4.59
C GLN A 621 -8.20 -15.66 4.58
N SER A 622 -7.51 -15.28 5.65
CA SER A 622 -6.70 -14.06 5.70
C SER A 622 -5.74 -13.94 4.51
N ALA A 623 -5.46 -12.72 4.05
CA ALA A 623 -4.29 -12.49 3.19
C ALA A 623 -3.01 -12.69 4.02
N GLU A 624 -2.54 -13.94 4.12
CA GLU A 624 -1.41 -14.34 4.98
C GLU A 624 -0.13 -13.53 4.68
N PRO A 625 0.27 -12.59 5.57
CA PRO A 625 1.38 -11.68 5.32
C PRO A 625 2.70 -12.40 5.64
N GLY A 626 3.08 -13.32 4.76
CA GLY A 626 4.21 -14.23 4.91
C GLY A 626 5.57 -13.51 4.89
N ARG A 627 5.95 -12.93 6.03
CA ARG A 627 7.28 -12.33 6.28
C ARG A 627 8.40 -13.36 6.47
N ASP A 628 8.11 -14.65 6.27
CA ASP A 628 9.08 -15.72 6.35
C ASP A 628 9.83 -15.88 5.03
N LEU A 629 11.10 -15.46 5.05
CA LEU A 629 12.19 -15.91 4.18
C LEU A 629 11.84 -16.11 2.70
N LEU A 630 12.05 -15.06 1.91
CA LEU A 630 12.55 -15.28 0.54
C LEU A 630 13.91 -15.98 0.66
N ALA A 631 13.92 -17.30 0.46
CA ALA A 631 15.15 -18.09 0.40
C ALA A 631 16.10 -17.52 -0.67
N GLU A 632 17.41 -17.68 -0.48
CA GLU A 632 18.46 -17.22 -1.41
C GLU A 632 18.46 -18.04 -2.72
N SER A 633 17.41 -17.86 -3.52
CA SER A 633 17.34 -18.33 -4.89
C SER A 633 18.11 -17.38 -5.81
N GLY A 634 18.88 -17.93 -6.75
CA GLY A 634 19.66 -17.13 -7.72
C GLY A 634 18.79 -16.18 -8.55
N ALA A 635 17.52 -16.53 -8.75
CA ALA A 635 16.51 -15.70 -9.41
C ALA A 635 16.40 -14.31 -8.78
N ASN A 636 16.53 -14.15 -7.46
CA ASN A 636 16.48 -12.83 -6.82
C ASN A 636 17.64 -11.93 -7.28
N ALA A 637 18.85 -12.47 -7.41
CA ALA A 637 20.03 -11.71 -7.84
C ALA A 637 19.96 -11.35 -9.32
N GLU A 638 19.57 -12.30 -10.17
CA GLU A 638 19.39 -12.07 -11.61
C GLU A 638 18.22 -11.11 -11.89
N MET A 639 17.14 -11.16 -11.10
CA MET A 639 16.00 -10.24 -11.21
C MET A 639 16.37 -8.82 -10.79
N MET A 640 17.12 -8.65 -9.70
CA MET A 640 17.68 -7.34 -9.34
C MET A 640 18.61 -6.82 -10.46
N GLU A 641 19.50 -7.66 -10.99
CA GLU A 641 20.38 -7.26 -12.11
C GLU A 641 19.61 -6.92 -13.40
N LYS A 642 18.50 -7.61 -13.69
CA LYS A 642 17.60 -7.25 -14.80
C LYS A 642 16.93 -5.91 -14.55
N LEU A 643 16.31 -5.69 -13.39
CA LEU A 643 15.74 -4.39 -13.01
C LEU A 643 16.79 -3.26 -13.01
N HIS A 644 18.06 -3.55 -12.71
CA HIS A 644 19.18 -2.61 -12.85
C HIS A 644 19.53 -2.32 -14.32
N SER A 645 19.73 -3.35 -15.15
CA SER A 645 20.05 -3.20 -16.59
C SER A 645 18.91 -2.58 -17.42
N LEU A 646 17.69 -2.66 -16.89
CA LEU A 646 16.47 -2.06 -17.43
C LEU A 646 16.12 -0.73 -16.73
N GLY A 647 16.94 -0.24 -15.80
CA GLY A 647 16.86 1.12 -15.26
C GLY A 647 15.79 1.40 -14.21
N TYR A 648 14.92 0.44 -13.88
CA TYR A 648 13.91 0.58 -12.82
C TYR A 648 14.55 0.86 -11.46
N ILE A 649 15.79 0.40 -11.24
CA ILE A 649 16.54 0.55 -9.98
C ILE A 649 18.04 0.84 -10.28
N GLY A 650 18.71 1.68 -9.47
CA GLY A 650 20.06 2.18 -9.81
C GLY A 650 21.21 1.21 -9.51
N ASP A 651 22.03 0.90 -10.53
CA ASP A 651 23.14 -0.10 -10.52
C ASP A 651 24.09 0.01 -9.29
N PRO A 652 24.45 -1.09 -8.60
CA PRO A 652 25.35 -1.06 -7.43
C PRO A 652 26.85 -1.12 -7.75
N ALA A 653 27.28 -1.53 -8.96
CA ALA A 653 28.61 -2.08 -9.20
C ALA A 653 29.43 -1.43 -10.34
N ALA A 654 28.82 -0.59 -11.19
CA ALA A 654 29.51 0.02 -12.33
C ALA A 654 30.39 1.24 -11.95
N PRO A 655 31.72 1.25 -12.27
CA PRO A 655 32.57 2.44 -12.12
C PRO A 655 32.35 3.44 -13.28
N ALA A 656 32.42 4.74 -12.99
CA ALA A 656 31.99 5.79 -13.92
C ALA A 656 33.14 6.44 -14.73
N GLY A 657 32.99 6.46 -16.06
CA GLY A 657 33.84 7.16 -17.04
C GLY A 657 34.28 6.25 -18.19
N GLY A 658 34.24 6.65 -19.47
CA GLY A 658 33.77 7.88 -20.14
C GLY A 658 33.57 7.56 -21.65
N PRO A 659 33.71 8.50 -22.62
CA PRO A 659 34.02 9.93 -22.53
C PRO A 659 32.86 10.84 -22.99
N ALA A 660 33.07 12.17 -22.99
CA ALA A 660 32.11 13.18 -23.45
C ALA A 660 32.73 14.13 -24.51
N ALA A 661 31.89 14.86 -25.25
CA ALA A 661 32.27 16.03 -26.05
C ALA A 661 31.03 16.79 -26.57
N PRO A 662 31.11 18.13 -26.77
CA PRO A 662 31.86 19.17 -26.06
C PRO A 662 30.93 19.81 -24.97
N GLU A 663 31.25 20.81 -24.15
CA GLU A 663 32.08 22.02 -24.34
C GLU A 663 33.27 22.14 -23.37
N ALA A 664 33.87 23.34 -23.29
CA ALA A 664 35.25 23.53 -22.86
C ALA A 664 35.51 23.31 -21.35
N ALA A 665 36.57 22.52 -21.08
CA ALA A 665 37.26 22.34 -19.81
C ALA A 665 36.52 21.64 -18.65
N SER A 666 37.20 20.64 -18.06
CA SER A 666 36.83 19.96 -16.80
C SER A 666 38.04 20.04 -15.85
N PRO A 667 37.80 20.24 -14.54
CA PRO A 667 37.82 19.12 -13.58
C PRO A 667 36.66 19.23 -12.56
N ALA A 668 36.36 18.29 -11.65
CA ALA A 668 36.91 16.97 -11.32
C ALA A 668 35.76 15.98 -10.99
N ALA A 669 36.05 14.73 -10.60
CA ALA A 669 35.03 13.70 -10.33
C ALA A 669 35.09 13.09 -8.90
N GLY A 670 33.91 12.91 -8.29
CA GLY A 670 33.65 12.23 -7.00
C GLY A 670 32.16 12.32 -6.64
N GLY A 671 31.62 11.38 -5.84
CA GLY A 671 30.25 11.47 -5.28
C GLY A 671 29.23 10.35 -5.61
N GLY A 672 29.61 9.27 -6.32
CA GLY A 672 28.65 8.32 -6.92
C GLY A 672 27.75 7.51 -5.96
N GLU A 673 28.23 7.14 -4.76
CA GLU A 673 27.37 6.54 -3.72
C GLU A 673 26.66 7.60 -2.88
N GLU A 674 27.35 8.70 -2.61
CA GLU A 674 26.88 9.84 -1.83
C GLU A 674 25.59 10.42 -2.47
N GLN A 675 25.56 10.63 -3.78
CA GLN A 675 24.38 11.05 -4.55
C GLN A 675 23.16 10.14 -4.35
N LYS A 676 23.37 8.82 -4.19
CA LYS A 676 22.30 7.83 -3.99
C LYS A 676 21.76 7.87 -2.56
N LEU A 677 22.63 7.98 -1.57
CA LEU A 677 22.26 8.16 -0.16
C LEU A 677 21.53 9.49 0.07
N LEU A 678 22.06 10.58 -0.51
CA LEU A 678 21.43 11.90 -0.56
C LEU A 678 20.00 11.83 -1.10
N THR A 679 19.81 11.19 -2.26
CA THR A 679 18.48 11.02 -2.89
C THR A 679 17.54 10.15 -2.04
N GLY A 680 18.05 9.06 -1.46
CA GLY A 680 17.25 8.18 -0.59
C GLY A 680 16.72 8.89 0.66
N HIS A 681 17.53 9.73 1.30
CA HIS A 681 17.12 10.51 2.46
C HIS A 681 16.14 11.64 2.12
N LEU A 682 16.15 12.18 0.89
CA LEU A 682 15.12 13.14 0.47
C LEU A 682 13.78 12.48 0.16
N ASN A 683 13.77 11.29 -0.43
CA ASN A 683 12.54 10.54 -0.64
C ASN A 683 11.88 10.19 0.71
N GLU A 684 12.68 9.80 1.69
CA GLU A 684 12.27 9.61 3.09
C GLU A 684 11.69 10.92 3.68
N ALA A 685 12.43 12.03 3.60
CA ALA A 685 11.98 13.32 4.11
C ALA A 685 10.67 13.82 3.46
N GLY A 686 10.54 13.72 2.14
CA GLY A 686 9.37 14.17 1.37
C GLY A 686 8.09 13.39 1.68
N ILE A 687 8.20 12.15 2.16
CA ILE A 687 7.07 11.37 2.70
C ILE A 687 6.72 11.91 4.11
N LEU A 688 7.72 12.07 4.97
CA LEU A 688 7.54 12.51 6.35
C LEU A 688 6.95 13.94 6.45
N ILE A 689 7.33 14.86 5.55
CA ILE A 689 6.73 16.19 5.41
C ILE A 689 5.23 16.08 5.10
N LYS A 690 4.83 15.24 4.14
CA LYS A 690 3.42 15.04 3.77
C LYS A 690 2.60 14.45 4.92
N ASN A 691 3.20 13.60 5.75
CA ASN A 691 2.60 13.07 6.98
C ASN A 691 2.59 14.07 8.15
N LYS A 692 3.26 15.24 8.01
CA LYS A 692 3.52 16.23 9.07
C LYS A 692 4.39 15.70 10.21
N GLU A 693 5.22 14.69 9.94
CA GLU A 693 6.19 14.11 10.85
C GLU A 693 7.52 14.88 10.80
N TYR A 694 7.45 16.21 10.99
CA TYR A 694 8.53 17.15 10.70
C TYR A 694 9.85 16.82 11.40
N ASP A 695 9.83 16.44 12.68
CA ASP A 695 11.04 16.09 13.44
C ASP A 695 11.84 14.95 12.76
N LYS A 696 11.15 13.95 12.21
CA LYS A 696 11.76 12.83 11.49
C LYS A 696 12.23 13.24 10.09
N ALA A 697 11.51 14.17 9.44
CA ALA A 697 11.94 14.74 8.17
C ALA A 697 13.23 15.55 8.33
N GLU A 698 13.37 16.30 9.44
CA GLU A 698 14.61 16.99 9.82
C GLU A 698 15.76 16.00 10.09
N GLU A 699 15.51 14.87 10.75
CA GLU A 699 16.51 13.81 10.89
C GLU A 699 16.95 13.24 9.53
N ALA A 700 16.02 13.00 8.60
CA ALA A 700 16.31 12.50 7.26
C ALA A 700 17.12 13.52 6.44
N ILE A 701 16.71 14.78 6.42
CA ILE A 701 17.44 15.88 5.77
C ILE A 701 18.82 16.08 6.42
N SER A 702 18.93 15.95 7.75
CA SER A 702 20.21 15.98 8.45
C SER A 702 21.15 14.84 8.03
N ARG A 703 20.62 13.66 7.68
CA ARG A 703 21.44 12.57 7.10
C ARG A 703 21.92 12.93 5.69
N ALA A 704 21.11 13.59 4.87
CA ALA A 704 21.54 14.11 3.58
C ALA A 704 22.62 15.21 3.72
N LEU A 705 22.38 16.25 4.51
CA LEU A 705 23.30 17.38 4.69
C LEU A 705 24.61 17.03 5.43
N LYS A 706 24.71 15.83 6.03
CA LYS A 706 25.98 15.27 6.55
C LYS A 706 26.86 14.65 5.47
N ILE A 707 26.28 14.32 4.32
CA ILE A 707 26.98 13.73 3.17
C ILE A 707 27.41 14.87 2.22
N ASP A 708 26.48 15.75 1.85
CA ASP A 708 26.78 17.01 1.16
C ASP A 708 26.05 18.18 1.83
N PRO A 709 26.76 19.05 2.59
CA PRO A 709 26.20 20.24 3.21
C PRO A 709 25.65 21.30 2.25
N HIS A 710 25.93 21.20 0.94
CA HIS A 710 25.48 22.12 -0.09
C HIS A 710 24.40 21.51 -1.01
N TYR A 711 23.89 20.31 -0.68
CA TYR A 711 22.94 19.60 -1.54
C TYR A 711 21.63 20.35 -1.66
N THR A 712 21.47 21.10 -2.75
CA THR A 712 20.40 22.08 -2.93
C THR A 712 18.99 21.52 -2.66
N PRO A 713 18.61 20.31 -3.11
CA PRO A 713 17.28 19.78 -2.82
C PRO A 713 17.04 19.44 -1.33
N ALA A 714 18.09 19.18 -0.54
CA ALA A 714 17.99 19.07 0.92
C ALA A 714 17.85 20.43 1.61
N LEU A 715 18.56 21.44 1.11
CA LEU A 715 18.43 22.82 1.59
C LEU A 715 17.04 23.38 1.28
N LEU A 716 16.46 23.07 0.11
CA LEU A 716 15.08 23.45 -0.23
C LEU A 716 14.03 22.81 0.71
N LEU A 717 14.14 21.51 1.03
CA LEU A 717 13.25 20.90 2.02
C LEU A 717 13.48 21.49 3.43
N THR A 718 14.72 21.89 3.77
CA THR A 718 15.02 22.60 5.02
C THR A 718 14.29 23.95 5.09
N VAL A 719 14.30 24.73 4.00
CA VAL A 719 13.54 25.99 3.89
C VAL A 719 12.04 25.74 4.05
N GLN A 720 11.49 24.73 3.35
CA GLN A 720 10.07 24.39 3.43
C GLN A 720 9.63 24.03 4.85
N ILE A 721 10.33 23.08 5.51
CA ILE A 721 9.98 22.65 6.87
C ILE A 721 10.05 23.83 7.86
N ASN A 722 11.11 24.62 7.80
CA ASN A 722 11.27 25.77 8.69
C ASN A 722 10.20 26.84 8.43
N ALA A 723 9.75 27.03 7.18
CA ALA A 723 8.64 27.92 6.87
C ALA A 723 7.30 27.38 7.42
N GLU A 724 6.97 26.10 7.21
CA GLU A 724 5.74 25.48 7.71
C GLU A 724 5.64 25.49 9.25
N GLN A 725 6.77 25.27 9.95
CA GLN A 725 6.89 25.39 11.40
C GLN A 725 7.05 26.83 11.90
N LYS A 726 7.10 27.84 11.01
CA LYS A 726 7.30 29.27 11.31
C LYS A 726 8.65 29.60 11.97
N ARG A 727 9.64 28.72 11.84
CA ARG A 727 11.06 28.96 12.17
C ARG A 727 11.72 29.81 11.07
N TYR A 728 11.18 31.01 10.86
CA TYR A 728 11.49 31.83 9.69
C TYR A 728 12.96 32.31 9.60
N ALA A 729 13.67 32.47 10.72
CA ALA A 729 15.07 32.91 10.69
C ALA A 729 16.01 31.87 10.06
N PRO A 730 16.01 30.59 10.50
CA PRO A 730 16.65 29.50 9.76
C PRO A 730 16.21 29.37 8.30
N ALA A 731 14.90 29.49 8.01
CA ALA A 731 14.40 29.41 6.64
C ALA A 731 15.01 30.49 5.72
N ILE A 732 15.16 31.73 6.22
CA ILE A 732 15.83 32.82 5.50
C ILE A 732 17.31 32.51 5.29
N GLU A 733 18.01 32.03 6.33
CA GLU A 733 19.46 31.74 6.27
C GLU A 733 19.77 30.67 5.23
N THR A 734 19.06 29.54 5.27
CA THR A 734 19.22 28.45 4.28
C THR A 734 18.79 28.87 2.87
N ALA A 735 17.73 29.68 2.73
CA ALA A 735 17.33 30.20 1.41
C ALA A 735 18.38 31.12 0.81
N ARG A 736 19.00 31.99 1.62
CA ARG A 736 20.13 32.84 1.18
C ARG A 736 21.35 32.01 0.79
N GLN A 737 21.69 30.95 1.53
CA GLN A 737 22.80 30.05 1.20
C GLN A 737 22.65 29.44 -0.20
N VAL A 738 21.45 28.98 -0.57
CA VAL A 738 21.18 28.44 -1.91
C VAL A 738 21.26 29.54 -2.99
N ILE A 739 20.63 30.70 -2.75
CA ILE A 739 20.64 31.83 -3.70
C ILE A 739 22.06 32.35 -3.94
N GLU A 740 22.88 32.50 -2.90
CA GLU A 740 24.24 33.03 -3.02
C GLU A 740 25.23 32.01 -3.62
N ALA A 741 24.87 30.72 -3.67
CA ALA A 741 25.60 29.68 -4.41
C ALA A 741 25.22 29.62 -5.91
N GLY A 742 24.04 30.10 -6.30
CA GLY A 742 23.58 30.11 -7.69
C GLY A 742 22.24 30.82 -7.88
N PRO A 743 22.23 32.15 -8.11
CA PRO A 743 20.99 32.95 -8.15
C PRO A 743 19.94 32.44 -9.13
N GLU A 744 20.37 32.05 -10.34
CA GLU A 744 19.47 31.61 -11.42
C GLU A 744 19.12 30.11 -11.35
N ALA A 745 19.65 29.36 -10.37
CA ALA A 745 19.51 27.91 -10.31
C ALA A 745 18.13 27.45 -9.77
N GLU A 746 17.55 28.19 -8.82
CA GLU A 746 16.28 27.83 -8.17
C GLU A 746 15.28 29.02 -8.12
N PRO A 747 14.73 29.50 -9.26
CA PRO A 747 13.88 30.70 -9.30
C PRO A 747 12.65 30.63 -8.37
N GLY A 748 12.10 29.44 -8.13
CA GLY A 748 10.97 29.24 -7.22
C GLY A 748 11.27 29.58 -5.75
N LEU A 749 12.55 29.61 -5.36
CA LEU A 749 12.97 29.93 -3.99
C LEU A 749 12.77 31.41 -3.65
N TYR A 750 12.88 32.33 -4.62
CA TYR A 750 12.57 33.75 -4.41
C TYR A 750 11.11 33.96 -4.01
N LEU A 751 10.18 33.26 -4.66
CA LEU A 751 8.75 33.31 -4.36
C LEU A 751 8.45 32.84 -2.92
N GLN A 752 9.15 31.78 -2.46
CA GLN A 752 9.08 31.34 -1.07
C GLN A 752 9.69 32.36 -0.11
N LEU A 753 10.88 32.89 -0.42
CA LEU A 753 11.60 33.85 0.41
C LEU A 753 10.82 35.17 0.58
N GLY A 754 10.17 35.66 -0.47
CA GLY A 754 9.26 36.82 -0.42
C GLY A 754 8.09 36.61 0.56
N ARG A 755 7.44 35.44 0.50
CA ARG A 755 6.42 35.04 1.49
C ARG A 755 6.99 34.95 2.90
N ILE A 756 8.16 34.34 3.08
CA ILE A 756 8.80 34.19 4.40
C ILE A 756 9.13 35.57 5.02
N TYR A 757 9.63 36.53 4.25
CA TYR A 757 9.84 37.91 4.73
C TYR A 757 8.53 38.62 5.08
N ALA A 758 7.49 38.44 4.27
CA ALA A 758 6.16 39.01 4.52
C ALA A 758 5.46 38.38 5.74
N GLU A 759 5.60 37.08 5.98
CA GLU A 759 4.98 36.40 7.13
C GLU A 759 5.74 36.65 8.44
N SER A 760 7.08 36.61 8.41
CA SER A 760 7.93 36.86 9.57
C SER A 760 7.95 38.33 10.04
N GLY A 761 7.43 39.26 9.22
CA GLY A 761 7.48 40.70 9.49
C GLY A 761 8.84 41.35 9.25
N ARG A 762 9.86 40.59 8.81
CA ARG A 762 11.22 41.07 8.48
C ARG A 762 11.26 41.76 7.10
N THR A 763 10.25 42.57 6.83
CA THR A 763 9.97 43.15 5.50
C THR A 763 11.10 44.04 4.99
N ASP A 764 11.70 44.84 5.88
CA ASP A 764 12.79 45.78 5.55
C ASP A 764 14.08 45.05 5.15
N GLU A 765 14.43 43.96 5.85
CA GLU A 765 15.55 43.09 5.49
C GLU A 765 15.31 42.35 4.17
N GLY A 766 14.05 42.00 3.89
CA GLY A 766 13.63 41.36 2.64
C GLY A 766 13.75 42.30 1.45
N LEU A 767 13.24 43.54 1.57
CA LEU A 767 13.38 44.57 0.54
C LEU A 767 14.86 44.92 0.29
N ALA A 768 15.67 45.07 1.34
CA ALA A 768 17.09 45.39 1.19
C ALA A 768 17.88 44.25 0.51
N TYR A 769 17.55 42.98 0.81
CA TYR A 769 18.22 41.83 0.21
C TYR A 769 17.77 41.56 -1.23
N LEU A 770 16.47 41.52 -1.48
CA LEU A 770 15.92 41.26 -2.80
C LEU A 770 16.14 42.45 -3.76
N GLY A 771 16.11 43.69 -3.27
CA GLY A 771 16.42 44.87 -4.08
C GLY A 771 17.89 44.99 -4.51
N ARG A 772 18.83 44.34 -3.77
CA ARG A 772 20.21 44.14 -4.25
C ARG A 772 20.20 43.18 -5.45
N LEU A 773 19.58 42.01 -5.28
CA LEU A 773 19.51 40.98 -6.31
C LEU A 773 18.68 41.39 -7.54
N GLU A 774 17.70 42.29 -7.38
CA GLU A 774 16.99 42.97 -8.47
C GLU A 774 17.96 43.82 -9.31
N GLY A 775 18.84 44.58 -8.66
CA GLY A 775 19.86 45.39 -9.34
C GLY A 775 20.92 44.54 -10.06
N ASP A 776 21.26 43.38 -9.50
CA ASP A 776 22.22 42.43 -10.10
C ASP A 776 21.58 41.58 -11.22
N HIS A 777 20.30 41.18 -11.08
CA HIS A 777 19.57 40.31 -12.03
C HIS A 777 18.17 40.88 -12.43
N PRO A 778 18.09 42.04 -13.10
CA PRO A 778 16.84 42.77 -13.41
C PRO A 778 15.95 42.13 -14.49
N GLN A 779 16.07 40.82 -14.72
CA GLN A 779 15.21 40.03 -15.61
C GLN A 779 14.60 38.80 -14.92
N MET A 780 14.95 38.50 -13.67
CA MET A 780 14.28 37.43 -12.89
C MET A 780 12.93 37.91 -12.37
N ALA A 781 11.86 37.47 -13.04
CA ALA A 781 10.47 37.79 -12.70
C ALA A 781 10.10 37.43 -11.25
N GLU A 782 10.71 36.37 -10.73
CA GLU A 782 10.47 35.81 -9.41
C GLU A 782 10.99 36.73 -8.29
N ILE A 783 12.01 37.56 -8.56
CA ILE A 783 12.50 38.61 -7.63
C ILE A 783 11.46 39.73 -7.52
N HIS A 784 10.97 40.24 -8.65
CA HIS A 784 9.91 41.27 -8.67
C HIS A 784 8.63 40.75 -7.99
N SER A 785 8.25 39.49 -8.23
CA SER A 785 7.12 38.85 -7.52
C SER A 785 7.33 38.80 -6.00
N ALA A 786 8.55 38.50 -5.55
CA ALA A 786 8.89 38.46 -4.13
C ALA A 786 8.87 39.86 -3.50
N LEU A 787 9.41 40.87 -4.18
CA LEU A 787 9.35 42.28 -3.77
C LEU A 787 7.91 42.79 -3.66
N GLY A 788 7.07 42.53 -4.68
CA GLY A 788 5.65 42.89 -4.69
C GLY A 788 4.88 42.26 -3.52
N THR A 789 5.15 41.00 -3.20
CA THR A 789 4.58 40.29 -2.03
C THR A 789 4.93 41.00 -0.71
N ILE A 790 6.18 41.43 -0.54
CA ILE A 790 6.63 42.15 0.67
C ILE A 790 6.03 43.56 0.74
N ARG A 791 5.94 44.27 -0.40
CA ARG A 791 5.32 45.60 -0.48
C ARG A 791 3.82 45.57 -0.13
N LEU A 792 3.09 44.56 -0.61
CA LEU A 792 1.69 44.34 -0.19
C LEU A 792 1.58 44.13 1.32
N LYS A 793 2.50 43.41 1.95
CA LYS A 793 2.53 43.25 3.42
C LYS A 793 2.74 44.58 4.15
N ARG A 794 3.56 45.48 3.59
CA ARG A 794 3.76 46.87 4.06
C ARG A 794 2.62 47.83 3.68
N GLN A 795 1.57 47.35 2.99
CA GLN A 795 0.44 48.15 2.47
C GLN A 795 0.85 49.19 1.40
N GLU A 796 2.01 48.99 0.75
CA GLU A 796 2.54 49.85 -0.32
C GLU A 796 1.92 49.48 -1.67
N SER A 797 0.59 49.49 -1.78
CA SER A 797 -0.15 48.90 -2.91
C SER A 797 0.33 49.35 -4.30
N ASP A 798 0.53 50.65 -4.53
CA ASP A 798 0.97 51.18 -5.83
C ASP A 798 2.37 50.69 -6.23
N ALA A 799 3.28 50.63 -5.25
CA ALA A 799 4.64 50.14 -5.46
C ALA A 799 4.68 48.62 -5.59
N ALA A 800 3.81 47.90 -4.87
CA ALA A 800 3.65 46.46 -5.03
C ALA A 800 3.12 46.10 -6.43
N GLU A 801 2.06 46.79 -6.87
CA GLU A 801 1.44 46.58 -8.19
C GLU A 801 2.46 46.70 -9.32
N LYS A 802 3.33 47.73 -9.27
CA LYS A 802 4.44 47.90 -10.23
C LYS A 802 5.31 46.65 -10.33
N GLU A 803 5.76 46.10 -9.20
CA GLU A 803 6.62 44.91 -9.21
C GLU A 803 5.88 43.64 -9.67
N LEU A 804 4.61 43.47 -9.26
CA LEU A 804 3.81 42.31 -9.67
C LEU A 804 3.46 42.35 -11.18
N LEU A 805 3.23 43.52 -11.75
CA LEU A 805 3.05 43.70 -13.19
C LEU A 805 4.35 43.49 -13.97
N GLU A 806 5.49 43.93 -13.45
CA GLU A 806 6.80 43.70 -14.09
C GLU A 806 7.19 42.21 -14.07
N ALA A 807 6.91 41.51 -12.97
CA ALA A 807 7.03 40.05 -12.90
C ALA A 807 6.23 39.34 -14.01
N LEU A 808 4.97 39.76 -14.25
CA LEU A 808 4.15 39.21 -15.34
C LEU A 808 4.55 39.70 -16.74
N ARG A 809 5.23 40.85 -16.86
CA ARG A 809 5.82 41.33 -18.11
C ARG A 809 7.02 40.48 -18.52
N LEU A 810 7.84 40.08 -17.54
CA LEU A 810 9.01 39.21 -17.70
C LEU A 810 8.62 37.75 -17.91
N ASN A 811 7.78 37.19 -17.02
CA ASN A 811 7.28 35.81 -17.08
C ASN A 811 5.74 35.77 -16.97
N PRO A 812 5.01 35.84 -18.09
CA PRO A 812 3.54 35.83 -18.10
C PRO A 812 2.87 34.55 -17.60
N ALA A 813 3.62 33.50 -17.24
CA ALA A 813 3.08 32.24 -16.76
C ALA A 813 3.07 32.10 -15.21
N LEU A 814 3.58 33.09 -14.48
CA LEU A 814 3.63 33.05 -13.01
C LEU A 814 2.25 33.21 -12.37
N GLY A 815 1.85 32.24 -11.56
CA GLY A 815 0.59 32.27 -10.81
C GLY A 815 0.62 33.13 -9.53
N ASP A 816 1.80 33.27 -8.90
CA ASP A 816 1.96 34.00 -7.65
C ASP A 816 1.67 35.52 -7.80
N PRO A 817 2.21 36.25 -8.80
CA PRO A 817 1.88 37.66 -8.99
C PRO A 817 0.40 37.90 -9.28
N LEU A 818 -0.24 37.01 -10.06
CA LEU A 818 -1.68 37.05 -10.31
C LEU A 818 -2.49 36.80 -9.04
N THR A 819 -2.03 35.95 -8.13
CA THR A 819 -2.69 35.69 -6.84
C THR A 819 -2.57 36.91 -5.90
N GLU A 820 -1.42 37.59 -5.92
CA GLU A 820 -1.19 38.81 -5.13
C GLU A 820 -1.93 40.03 -5.72
N LEU A 821 -1.95 40.21 -7.04
CA LEU A 821 -2.71 41.27 -7.72
C LEU A 821 -4.22 41.19 -7.46
N HIS A 822 -4.76 40.02 -7.12
CA HIS A 822 -6.17 39.86 -6.73
C HIS A 822 -6.52 40.80 -5.57
N LYS A 823 -5.60 40.97 -4.61
CA LYS A 823 -5.78 41.83 -3.43
C LYS A 823 -5.83 43.32 -3.75
N ILE A 824 -5.41 43.72 -4.96
CA ILE A 824 -5.42 45.10 -5.46
C ILE A 824 -6.58 45.32 -6.46
N TYR A 825 -6.85 44.32 -7.31
CA TYR A 825 -7.75 44.47 -8.46
C TYR A 825 -9.16 43.90 -8.26
N GLN A 826 -9.38 43.00 -7.29
CA GLN A 826 -10.70 42.39 -7.04
C GLN A 826 -11.78 43.46 -6.85
N GLY A 827 -12.87 43.35 -7.60
CA GLY A 827 -13.98 44.31 -7.54
C GLY A 827 -13.72 45.64 -8.26
N THR A 828 -12.66 45.76 -9.07
CA THR A 828 -12.36 46.97 -9.86
C THR A 828 -12.29 46.69 -11.36
N GLU A 829 -12.59 47.69 -12.19
CA GLU A 829 -12.47 47.61 -13.66
C GLU A 829 -11.02 47.33 -14.13
N ARG A 830 -10.03 47.55 -13.26
CA ARG A 830 -8.59 47.33 -13.51
C ARG A 830 -8.26 45.88 -13.89
N VAL A 831 -9.12 44.92 -13.49
CA VAL A 831 -9.08 43.51 -13.93
C VAL A 831 -8.91 43.39 -15.45
N LEU A 832 -9.58 44.25 -16.23
CA LEU A 832 -9.52 44.24 -17.70
C LEU A 832 -8.12 44.54 -18.26
N SER A 833 -7.26 45.26 -17.54
CA SER A 833 -5.89 45.57 -17.98
C SER A 833 -4.98 44.34 -18.01
N LEU A 834 -5.31 43.29 -17.27
CA LEU A 834 -4.53 42.04 -17.21
C LEU A 834 -4.76 41.13 -18.41
N GLU A 835 -5.82 41.33 -19.21
CA GLU A 835 -6.16 40.42 -20.31
C GLU A 835 -5.00 40.09 -21.27
N PRO A 836 -4.16 41.06 -21.73
CA PRO A 836 -3.03 40.76 -22.61
C PRO A 836 -1.93 39.92 -21.93
N LEU A 837 -1.81 39.97 -20.60
CA LEU A 837 -0.87 39.16 -19.82
C LEU A 837 -1.46 37.76 -19.57
N VAL A 838 -2.71 37.69 -19.12
CA VAL A 838 -3.38 36.40 -18.83
C VAL A 838 -3.56 35.58 -20.11
N ARG A 839 -3.84 36.20 -21.27
CA ARG A 839 -3.86 35.50 -22.57
C ARG A 839 -2.47 34.97 -22.98
N LYS A 840 -1.37 35.66 -22.64
CA LYS A 840 0.00 35.14 -22.84
C LYS A 840 0.30 33.98 -21.91
N GLY A 841 -0.08 34.07 -20.64
CA GLY A 841 0.05 32.98 -19.66
C GLY A 841 -0.69 31.71 -20.09
N LEU A 842 -1.92 31.84 -20.59
CA LEU A 842 -2.69 30.72 -21.16
C LEU A 842 -2.08 30.18 -22.47
N ALA A 843 -1.42 31.01 -23.29
CA ALA A 843 -0.71 30.55 -24.47
C ALA A 843 0.59 29.78 -24.15
N ILE A 844 1.18 30.02 -22.97
CA ILE A 844 2.34 29.27 -22.46
C ILE A 844 1.88 28.01 -21.69
N ASN A 845 0.78 28.10 -20.94
CA ASN A 845 0.23 27.03 -20.13
C ASN A 845 -1.31 27.00 -20.23
N GLU A 846 -1.81 26.29 -21.24
CA GLU A 846 -3.23 26.09 -21.56
C GLU A 846 -4.05 25.30 -20.51
N LYS A 847 -3.46 24.96 -19.36
CA LYS A 847 -4.12 24.28 -18.24
C LYS A 847 -3.90 24.99 -16.90
N SER A 848 -3.51 26.27 -16.95
CA SER A 848 -3.18 27.05 -15.75
C SER A 848 -4.44 27.55 -15.04
N VAL A 849 -4.88 26.82 -14.01
CA VAL A 849 -6.05 27.11 -13.16
C VAL A 849 -6.18 28.59 -12.77
N ILE A 850 -5.09 29.20 -12.29
CA ILE A 850 -5.08 30.61 -11.89
C ILE A 850 -5.33 31.56 -13.06
N HIS A 851 -4.81 31.27 -14.25
CA HIS A 851 -5.04 32.09 -15.44
C HIS A 851 -6.45 31.90 -16.03
N HIS A 852 -7.02 30.69 -15.95
CA HIS A 852 -8.42 30.46 -16.31
C HIS A 852 -9.38 31.18 -15.36
N ASN A 853 -9.13 31.15 -14.04
CA ASN A 853 -9.89 31.96 -13.08
C ASN A 853 -9.81 33.46 -13.39
N TRP A 854 -8.62 33.98 -13.72
CA TRP A 854 -8.46 35.38 -14.11
C TRP A 854 -9.14 35.73 -15.45
N MET A 855 -9.13 34.83 -16.44
CA MET A 855 -9.88 35.00 -17.68
C MET A 855 -11.40 34.96 -17.42
N GLY A 856 -11.85 34.14 -16.48
CA GLY A 856 -13.22 34.12 -15.96
C GLY A 856 -13.65 35.48 -15.39
N PHE A 857 -12.85 36.06 -14.48
CA PHE A 857 -13.11 37.40 -13.94
C PHE A 857 -13.07 38.50 -15.01
N ILE A 858 -12.19 38.40 -16.01
CA ILE A 858 -12.15 39.35 -17.15
C ILE A 858 -13.46 39.27 -17.96
N HIS A 859 -13.93 38.07 -18.29
CA HIS A 859 -15.20 37.88 -18.99
C HIS A 859 -16.41 38.31 -18.16
N GLU A 860 -16.39 38.09 -16.83
CA GLU A 860 -17.41 38.59 -15.91
C GLU A 860 -17.51 40.13 -15.94
N TRP A 861 -16.37 40.84 -15.87
CA TRP A 861 -16.34 42.30 -15.99
C TRP A 861 -16.82 42.82 -17.34
N LYS A 862 -16.58 42.08 -18.43
CA LYS A 862 -17.15 42.35 -19.77
C LYS A 862 -18.64 42.01 -19.89
N LYS A 863 -19.23 41.34 -18.88
CA LYS A 863 -20.60 40.77 -18.90
C LYS A 863 -20.77 39.64 -19.92
N GLU A 864 -19.66 39.00 -20.31
CA GLU A 864 -19.58 37.84 -21.19
C GLU A 864 -19.76 36.56 -20.36
N LEU A 865 -20.91 36.44 -19.67
CA LEU A 865 -21.15 35.43 -18.64
C LEU A 865 -20.95 33.97 -19.11
N PRO A 866 -21.38 33.54 -20.31
CA PRO A 866 -21.12 32.18 -20.79
C PRO A 866 -19.62 31.89 -21.01
N GLN A 867 -18.84 32.90 -21.38
CA GLN A 867 -17.39 32.80 -21.51
C GLN A 867 -16.73 32.75 -20.12
N ALA A 868 -17.23 33.52 -19.15
CA ALA A 868 -16.75 33.46 -17.77
C ALA A 868 -16.97 32.06 -17.17
N GLU A 869 -18.18 31.52 -17.28
CA GLU A 869 -18.55 30.15 -16.88
C GLU A 869 -17.66 29.09 -17.56
N ALA A 870 -17.41 29.23 -18.86
CA ALA A 870 -16.57 28.31 -19.62
C ALA A 870 -15.07 28.34 -19.21
N GLU A 871 -14.53 29.49 -18.79
CA GLU A 871 -13.15 29.55 -18.27
C GLU A 871 -13.08 29.07 -16.80
N PHE A 872 -14.04 29.41 -15.94
CA PHE A 872 -14.12 28.85 -14.59
C PHE A 872 -14.23 27.32 -14.62
N HIS A 873 -14.96 26.73 -15.59
CA HIS A 873 -15.01 25.28 -15.79
C HIS A 873 -13.68 24.65 -16.28
N ARG A 874 -12.72 25.43 -16.80
CA ARG A 874 -11.36 24.95 -17.11
C ARG A 874 -10.39 25.10 -15.94
N ALA A 875 -10.81 25.78 -14.87
CA ALA A 875 -10.03 25.97 -13.65
C ALA A 875 -10.27 24.87 -12.59
N VAL A 876 -11.02 23.81 -12.93
CA VAL A 876 -11.45 22.71 -12.03
C VAL A 876 -11.12 21.34 -12.62
#